data_AF-A0A7L3WVJ4-F1
#
_entry.id   AF-A0A7L3WVJ4-F1
#
_cell.length_a   1.000
_cell.length_b   1.000
_cell.length_c   1.000
_cell.angle_alpha   90.00
_cell.angle_beta   90.00
_cell.angle_gamma   90.00
#
_symmetry.space_group_name_H-M   'P 1'
#
loop_
_entity.id
_entity.type
_entity.pdbx_description
1 polymer ?
#
loop_
_entity_poly.entity_id
_entity_poly.type
_entity_poly.pdbx_seq_one_letter_code
_entity_poly.pdbx_strand_id
1 'polypeptide(L)'
;GDETSVSQDDSDNSVSESLDDCDYSVAEISRSFRSQRELCEQLNINHMIQRIFLITLDNSDPSMKSGNGIPVRCVYLEEMAADLDDQDWLDMDNVEQALFTRLLLQEPGNHLIYMTSTTTQNLSADRDAGERQILRYLYACSQRAREEITKVPENLLPYAVRCRNLTVSNTRTVLLTPEIYVNQNVYEQLVDLMLEALRGAHFEDMTEFLEEVIEALTVDEEVRTFGEVMVPVFDILLGRIKDLDLCQILLYTYLDVLLYFTKQKDIAKVLAGYIQPKDPGNGQIYQKTLLGTILNTSCLLKTPGVVENHGYFLNPSRSSPQEIKVQESNIHQFMAQFHEKIYQMLKNLLQLSPETKHRILSWLGNCLHANAGRTKIWANQMPEIFFQMYASDAFFLNLGAALLKLCQPFCKPKSPRLLTFNPTYCALKELNEEERRSKNVHMKGLEKETCLIPVLSEQEPEFANSYNLVTENLVLTQYTLHLGFHRLHDQMVKINQSLHRLQVAWREAQQSSSPAADSLREQFERLMTIYLSTKTAMTEPQMLQNCLNLQVSMAVLLVQLAMGNRGTEPLELSFPLPQVENSALAYVPEFFADNLGDFFIFLRRFADDILETSADSLEHILHFITVFMGDVERMKNPHLRAKLAEVLEAVMPHLDQAQSPLVSSVFHRKRVFCSYQHAAHLAEALIKVFVDIEFTGDPHQFEQKFNYRRPMYPILRYMWGTDSYRQSVKALADYASENLEAMNPPLFLRFLNLLMNDAIFLLDEAIQ
;
A
#
# COMPACT_ATOMS: atom_id res chain seq x y z
N GLY A 1 39.25 37.50 92.40
CA GLY A 1 39.73 37.26 91.03
C GLY A 1 38.51 37.12 90.17
N ASP A 2 38.38 38.05 89.23
CA ASP A 2 37.67 38.01 87.94
C ASP A 2 36.16 37.73 87.90
N GLU A 3 35.41 38.85 87.93
CA GLU A 3 34.53 39.37 86.85
C GLU A 3 33.93 38.35 85.86
N THR A 4 32.62 38.26 85.57
CA THR A 4 31.51 39.23 85.58
C THR A 4 30.15 38.52 85.82
N SER A 5 29.30 39.20 86.60
CA SER A 5 27.92 38.93 87.05
C SER A 5 26.90 39.64 86.13
N VAL A 6 25.58 39.42 86.05
CA VAL A 6 24.54 38.63 86.76
C VAL A 6 23.24 38.77 85.94
N SER A 7 22.29 37.86 86.13
CA SER A 7 20.93 37.84 85.58
C SER A 7 19.84 38.33 86.56
N GLN A 8 18.75 38.89 86.00
CA GLN A 8 17.35 39.06 86.52
C GLN A 8 17.17 39.97 87.75
N ASP A 9 16.06 40.68 88.00
CA ASP A 9 14.72 40.86 87.41
C ASP A 9 14.16 42.18 88.01
N ASP A 10 13.10 42.75 87.41
CA ASP A 10 11.91 43.35 88.05
C ASP A 10 11.28 44.55 87.31
N SER A 11 9.97 44.64 87.54
CA SER A 11 8.88 45.25 86.79
C SER A 11 8.54 46.74 87.08
N ASP A 12 7.73 47.28 86.15
CA ASP A 12 6.58 48.20 86.32
C ASP A 12 6.66 49.73 86.08
N ASN A 13 5.59 50.17 85.38
CA ASN A 13 5.00 51.50 85.12
C ASN A 13 5.63 52.38 84.01
N SER A 14 5.02 52.45 82.82
CA SER A 14 3.86 53.30 82.42
C SER A 14 4.20 54.80 82.47
N VAL A 15 4.12 55.57 81.38
CA VAL A 15 2.89 56.11 80.77
C VAL A 15 3.15 56.55 79.31
N SER A 16 2.21 56.13 78.46
CA SER A 16 1.81 56.55 77.11
C SER A 16 1.99 58.02 76.68
N GLU A 17 2.37 58.23 75.41
CA GLU A 17 1.71 59.20 74.52
C GLU A 17 1.94 58.85 73.02
N SER A 18 0.85 58.43 72.37
CA SER A 18 0.48 58.49 70.94
C SER A 18 1.53 58.25 69.83
N LEU A 19 1.46 57.07 69.22
CA LEU A 19 1.94 56.74 67.87
C LEU A 19 0.76 56.14 67.07
N ASP A 20 -0.26 56.93 66.72
CA ASP A 20 -1.43 56.41 65.97
C ASP A 20 -1.67 57.08 64.59
N ASP A 21 -0.84 58.02 64.16
CA ASP A 21 -1.06 58.74 62.89
C ASP A 21 -0.21 58.26 61.69
N CYS A 22 0.61 57.20 61.83
CA CYS A 22 1.47 56.71 60.73
C CYS A 22 1.04 55.36 60.10
N ASP A 23 0.16 54.58 60.72
CA ASP A 23 -0.18 53.23 60.23
C ASP A 23 -1.28 53.21 59.15
N TYR A 24 -2.14 54.24 59.07
CA TYR A 24 -3.14 54.35 58.00
C TYR A 24 -2.49 54.62 56.62
N SER A 25 -1.38 55.36 56.60
CA SER A 25 -0.64 55.69 55.37
C SER A 25 0.01 54.46 54.73
N VAL A 26 0.63 53.57 55.51
CA VAL A 26 1.28 52.38 54.97
C VAL A 26 0.26 51.34 54.48
N ALA A 27 -0.89 51.23 55.13
CA ALA A 27 -1.98 50.34 54.70
C ALA A 27 -2.68 50.85 53.42
N GLU A 28 -2.89 52.16 53.28
CA GLU A 28 -3.42 52.77 52.04
C GLU A 28 -2.42 52.73 50.90
N ILE A 29 -1.13 52.99 51.16
CA ILE A 29 -0.05 52.84 50.18
C ILE A 29 0.05 51.37 49.75
N SER A 30 -0.01 50.42 50.68
CA SER A 30 0.02 48.98 50.37
C SER A 30 -1.22 48.52 49.59
N ARG A 31 -2.40 49.08 49.87
CA ARG A 31 -3.63 48.83 49.08
C ARG A 31 -3.56 49.47 47.70
N SER A 32 -3.00 50.68 47.57
CA SER A 32 -2.77 51.38 46.31
C SER A 32 -1.71 50.67 45.44
N PHE A 33 -0.66 50.14 46.05
CA PHE A 33 0.34 49.31 45.38
C PHE A 33 -0.24 47.95 44.97
N ARG A 34 -1.10 47.33 45.81
CA ARG A 34 -1.82 46.11 45.41
C ARG A 34 -2.77 46.37 44.25
N SER A 35 -3.57 47.45 44.30
CA SER A 35 -4.49 47.79 43.22
C SER A 35 -3.77 48.18 41.92
N GLN A 36 -2.63 48.88 41.97
CA GLN A 36 -1.79 49.14 40.79
C GLN A 36 -1.16 47.86 40.23
N ARG A 37 -0.79 46.91 41.09
CA ARG A 37 -0.21 45.63 40.66
C ARG A 37 -1.27 44.74 40.02
N GLU A 38 -2.47 44.72 40.57
CA GLU A 38 -3.65 44.05 40.00
C GLU A 38 -4.04 44.68 38.64
N LEU A 39 -4.04 46.01 38.52
CA LEU A 39 -4.30 46.71 37.25
C LEU A 39 -3.25 46.38 36.19
N CYS A 40 -1.97 46.33 36.57
CA CYS A 40 -0.87 45.99 35.67
C CYS A 40 -0.97 44.53 35.21
N GLU A 41 -1.33 43.62 36.11
CA GLU A 41 -1.57 42.22 35.77
C GLU A 41 -2.75 42.05 34.80
N GLN A 42 -3.89 42.71 35.06
CA GLN A 42 -5.04 42.73 34.16
C GLN A 42 -4.69 43.29 32.77
N LEU A 43 -3.93 44.38 32.71
CA LEU A 43 -3.48 44.96 31.44
C LEU A 43 -2.58 43.97 30.67
N ASN A 44 -1.68 43.28 31.36
CA ASN A 44 -0.81 42.28 30.74
C ASN A 44 -1.61 41.06 30.24
N ILE A 45 -2.63 40.63 31.00
CA ILE A 45 -3.56 39.57 30.58
C ILE A 45 -4.32 40.00 29.31
N ASN A 46 -4.89 41.21 29.29
CA ASN A 46 -5.57 41.77 28.12
C ASN A 46 -4.64 41.79 26.90
N HIS A 47 -3.44 42.36 27.02
CA HIS A 47 -2.47 42.40 25.92
C HIS A 47 -2.07 41.00 25.43
N MET A 48 -1.92 40.03 26.35
CA MET A 48 -1.63 38.63 25.99
C MET A 48 -2.78 38.00 25.21
N ILE A 49 -4.03 38.15 25.67
CA ILE A 49 -5.23 37.68 24.95
C ILE A 49 -5.28 38.32 23.56
N GLN A 50 -5.05 39.63 23.47
CA GLN A 50 -5.02 40.35 22.19
C GLN A 50 -3.92 39.83 21.27
N ARG A 51 -2.71 39.54 21.76
CA ARG A 51 -1.64 38.94 20.93
C ARG A 51 -1.99 37.54 20.42
N ILE A 52 -2.65 36.72 21.24
CA ILE A 52 -3.01 35.34 20.88
C ILE A 52 -4.18 35.31 19.90
N PHE A 53 -5.25 36.02 20.20
CA PHE A 53 -6.51 35.93 19.46
C PHE A 53 -6.72 37.08 18.46
N LEU A 54 -5.94 38.16 18.51
CA LEU A 54 -6.08 39.30 17.59
C LEU A 54 -7.51 39.88 17.59
N ILE A 55 -8.12 39.95 18.77
CA ILE A 55 -9.45 40.54 19.03
C ILE A 55 -9.33 41.63 20.08
N THR A 56 -10.29 42.55 20.12
CA THR A 56 -10.30 43.63 21.12
C THR A 56 -11.71 44.18 21.34
N LEU A 57 -11.94 44.73 22.54
CA LEU A 57 -13.13 45.49 22.92
C LEU A 57 -12.85 47.01 22.96
N ASP A 58 -11.60 47.41 22.72
CA ASP A 58 -11.15 48.79 22.81
C ASP A 58 -11.06 49.42 21.42
N ASN A 59 -11.98 50.33 21.11
CA ASN A 59 -12.01 51.11 19.86
C ASN A 59 -11.37 52.50 19.98
N SER A 60 -10.67 52.79 21.08
CA SER A 60 -10.02 54.08 21.30
C SER A 60 -8.92 54.37 20.25
N ASP A 61 -8.56 55.65 20.14
CA ASP A 61 -7.56 56.12 19.19
C ASP A 61 -6.22 55.38 19.42
N PRO A 62 -5.57 54.83 18.37
CA PRO A 62 -4.28 54.15 18.48
C PRO A 62 -3.15 55.00 19.10
N SER A 63 -3.30 56.32 19.15
CA SER A 63 -2.37 57.23 19.82
C SER A 63 -2.49 57.22 21.35
N MET A 64 -3.64 56.78 21.88
CA MET A 64 -3.92 56.67 23.31
C MET A 64 -3.48 55.32 23.90
N LYS A 65 -3.18 54.33 23.04
CA LYS A 65 -2.79 52.97 23.43
C LYS A 65 -1.28 52.89 23.66
N SER A 66 -0.86 52.32 24.79
CA SER A 66 0.57 52.11 25.06
C SER A 66 1.14 51.06 24.11
N GLY A 67 2.03 51.44 23.19
CA GLY A 67 2.50 50.57 22.09
C GLY A 67 3.34 49.34 22.49
N ASN A 68 3.59 49.11 23.78
CA ASN A 68 4.43 47.99 24.23
C ASN A 68 3.61 46.70 24.34
N GLY A 69 3.81 45.80 23.38
CA GLY A 69 3.32 44.41 23.45
C GLY A 69 1.90 44.18 22.96
N ILE A 70 1.28 45.12 22.24
CA ILE A 70 -0.05 44.96 21.62
C ILE A 70 0.13 44.60 20.14
N PRO A 71 -0.67 43.70 19.54
CA PRO A 71 -0.62 43.42 18.10
C PRO A 71 -0.93 44.67 17.26
N VAL A 72 -0.57 44.68 15.97
CA VAL A 72 -0.80 45.85 15.08
C VAL A 72 -2.28 46.00 14.70
N ARG A 73 -2.94 44.86 14.45
CA ARG A 73 -4.33 44.75 14.01
C ARG A 73 -5.09 43.80 14.92
N CYS A 74 -6.30 44.18 15.27
CA CYS A 74 -7.28 43.31 15.93
C CYS A 74 -8.64 43.45 15.26
N VAL A 75 -9.46 42.42 15.41
CA VAL A 75 -10.90 42.48 15.14
C VAL A 75 -11.61 43.09 16.34
N TYR A 76 -12.35 44.17 16.10
CA TYR A 76 -13.19 44.81 17.10
C TYR A 76 -14.54 44.09 17.22
N LEU A 77 -14.90 43.67 18.43
CA LEU A 77 -16.16 42.99 18.71
C LEU A 77 -17.21 43.99 19.20
N GLU A 78 -17.79 44.75 18.27
CA GLU A 78 -18.68 45.88 18.54
C GLU A 78 -19.89 45.51 19.42
N GLU A 79 -20.61 44.43 19.07
CA GLU A 79 -21.79 43.98 19.82
C GLU A 79 -21.44 43.60 21.26
N MET A 80 -20.35 42.86 21.45
CA MET A 80 -19.91 42.45 22.78
C MET A 80 -19.40 43.61 23.62
N ALA A 81 -18.70 44.57 23.00
CA ALA A 81 -18.24 45.78 23.68
C ALA A 81 -19.43 46.64 24.15
N ALA A 82 -20.53 46.64 23.40
CA ALA A 82 -21.75 47.33 23.79
C ALA A 82 -22.50 46.64 24.96
N ASP A 83 -22.42 45.31 25.06
CA ASP A 83 -23.10 44.52 26.10
C ASP A 83 -22.39 44.56 27.47
N LEU A 84 -21.11 44.93 27.52
CA LEU A 84 -20.25 44.80 28.71
C LEU A 84 -20.15 46.08 29.57
N ASP A 85 -21.11 47.00 29.51
CA ASP A 85 -21.29 48.19 30.38
C ASP A 85 -20.00 48.64 31.14
N ASP A 86 -19.21 49.52 30.52
CA ASP A 86 -17.97 50.13 31.02
C ASP A 86 -16.70 49.22 31.08
N GLN A 87 -16.71 48.01 30.51
CA GLN A 87 -15.52 47.17 30.33
C GLN A 87 -15.02 47.13 28.88
N ASP A 88 -13.86 47.75 28.61
CA ASP A 88 -13.20 47.82 27.29
C ASP A 88 -11.97 46.88 27.15
N TRP A 89 -11.68 46.06 28.17
CA TRP A 89 -10.58 45.10 28.17
C TRP A 89 -11.05 43.64 28.17
N LEU A 90 -10.21 42.76 27.63
CA LEU A 90 -10.41 41.32 27.70
C LEU A 90 -9.74 40.75 28.95
N ASP A 91 -10.43 39.84 29.63
CA ASP A 91 -9.91 39.08 30.75
C ASP A 91 -10.34 37.60 30.65
N MET A 92 -10.06 36.82 31.69
CA MET A 92 -10.31 35.38 31.68
C MET A 92 -11.77 35.00 31.88
N ASP A 93 -12.63 35.94 32.24
CA ASP A 93 -14.06 35.71 32.44
C ASP A 93 -14.83 35.96 31.15
N ASN A 94 -14.35 36.87 30.29
CA ASN A 94 -15.01 37.22 29.03
C ASN A 94 -14.33 36.66 27.76
N VAL A 95 -13.07 36.18 27.82
CA VAL A 95 -12.32 35.72 26.64
C VAL A 95 -13.00 34.62 25.83
N GLU A 96 -13.72 33.71 26.48
CA GLU A 96 -14.39 32.60 25.82
C GLU A 96 -15.58 33.08 24.97
N GLN A 97 -16.39 33.99 25.52
CA GLN A 97 -17.46 34.66 24.78
C GLN A 97 -16.89 35.50 23.63
N ALA A 98 -15.80 36.24 23.87
CA ALA A 98 -15.16 37.06 22.85
C ALA A 98 -14.63 36.22 21.68
N LEU A 99 -13.99 35.09 21.99
CA LEU A 99 -13.53 34.15 20.97
C LEU A 99 -14.71 33.55 20.20
N PHE A 100 -15.78 33.13 20.88
CA PHE A 100 -16.97 32.59 20.23
C PHE A 100 -17.60 33.62 19.26
N THR A 101 -17.80 34.86 19.70
CA THR A 101 -18.28 35.97 18.86
C THR A 101 -17.38 36.17 17.64
N ARG A 102 -16.06 36.14 17.83
CA ARG A 102 -15.08 36.25 16.72
C ARG A 102 -15.24 35.12 15.69
N LEU A 103 -15.57 33.90 16.12
CA LEU A 103 -15.75 32.76 15.22
C LEU A 103 -17.07 32.83 14.43
N LEU A 104 -18.09 33.52 14.95
CA LEU A 104 -19.38 33.70 14.28
C LEU A 104 -19.36 34.80 13.19
N LEU A 105 -18.35 35.67 13.19
CA LEU A 105 -18.20 36.71 12.17
C LEU A 105 -17.94 36.11 10.78
N GLN A 106 -18.83 36.38 9.83
CA GLN A 106 -18.68 35.89 8.45
C GLN A 106 -17.53 36.55 7.68
N GLU A 107 -17.33 37.86 7.92
CA GLU A 107 -16.26 38.66 7.30
C GLU A 107 -15.49 39.44 8.38
N PRO A 108 -14.56 38.77 9.10
CA PRO A 108 -13.79 39.41 10.17
C PRO A 108 -12.94 40.58 9.67
N GLY A 109 -12.50 40.54 8.42
CA GLY A 109 -11.76 41.62 7.76
C GLY A 109 -12.47 42.98 7.76
N ASN A 110 -13.80 43.00 7.80
CA ASN A 110 -14.58 44.24 7.84
C ASN A 110 -14.56 44.92 9.22
N HIS A 111 -14.10 44.23 10.25
CA HIS A 111 -14.10 44.67 11.64
C HIS A 111 -12.69 44.98 12.16
N LEU A 112 -11.71 45.12 11.24
CA LEU A 112 -10.31 45.34 11.59
C LEU A 112 -10.04 46.78 12.01
N ILE A 113 -9.46 46.95 13.19
CA ILE A 113 -8.97 48.24 13.69
C ILE A 113 -7.45 48.25 13.83
N TYR A 114 -6.86 49.45 13.78
CA TYR A 114 -5.46 49.63 14.15
C TYR A 114 -5.35 49.72 15.68
N MET A 115 -4.37 49.02 16.24
CA MET A 115 -4.08 49.05 17.68
C MET A 115 -2.83 49.86 18.00
N THR A 116 -2.00 50.15 16.99
CA THR A 116 -0.78 50.96 17.11
C THR A 116 -0.80 52.09 16.10
N SER A 117 -0.19 53.21 16.46
CA SER A 117 -0.02 54.38 15.59
C SER A 117 1.01 54.09 14.48
N THR A 118 0.65 53.28 13.48
CA THR A 118 1.48 52.97 12.32
C THR A 118 0.81 53.49 11.04
N THR A 119 1.56 54.27 10.26
CA THR A 119 1.08 54.90 9.00
C THR A 119 1.23 54.01 7.77
N THR A 120 1.84 52.83 7.91
CA THR A 120 2.13 51.89 6.82
C THR A 120 1.15 50.72 6.85
N GLN A 121 0.55 50.37 5.71
CA GLN A 121 -0.29 49.17 5.58
C GLN A 121 0.54 47.91 5.86
N ASN A 122 0.09 47.10 6.82
CA ASN A 122 0.70 45.81 7.15
C ASN A 122 -0.23 44.68 6.67
N LEU A 123 -0.08 44.32 5.39
CA LEU A 123 -0.92 43.31 4.74
C LEU A 123 -0.90 41.94 5.43
N SER A 124 0.21 41.59 6.12
CA SER A 124 0.27 40.35 6.89
C SER A 124 -0.61 40.43 8.14
N ALA A 125 -0.50 41.51 8.91
CA ALA A 125 -1.33 41.69 10.11
C ALA A 125 -2.83 41.78 9.76
N ASP A 126 -3.17 42.41 8.63
CA ASP A 126 -4.54 42.48 8.13
C ASP A 126 -5.07 41.07 7.79
N ARG A 127 -4.25 40.25 7.09
CA ARG A 127 -4.61 38.87 6.75
C ARG A 127 -4.75 38.00 8.01
N ASP A 128 -3.81 38.09 8.94
CA ASP A 128 -3.76 37.20 10.11
C ASP A 128 -4.90 37.49 11.09
N ALA A 129 -5.22 38.77 11.34
CA ALA A 129 -6.37 39.17 12.15
C ALA A 129 -7.71 38.97 11.42
N GLY A 130 -7.73 39.24 10.11
CA GLY A 130 -8.91 39.14 9.24
C GLY A 130 -9.19 37.73 8.71
N GLU A 131 -8.46 36.71 9.16
CA GLU A 131 -8.61 35.33 8.67
C GLU A 131 -10.07 34.86 8.80
N ARG A 132 -10.62 34.40 7.68
CA ARG A 132 -12.02 34.02 7.52
C ARG A 132 -12.25 32.54 7.80
N GLN A 133 -11.25 31.70 7.53
CA GLN A 133 -11.34 30.27 7.77
C GLN A 133 -11.08 29.97 9.24
N ILE A 134 -12.13 29.51 9.92
CA ILE A 134 -12.15 29.30 11.37
C ILE A 134 -11.02 28.41 11.85
N LEU A 135 -10.80 27.27 11.19
CA LEU A 135 -9.75 26.34 11.65
C LEU A 135 -8.34 26.89 11.41
N ARG A 136 -8.13 27.66 10.33
CA ARG A 136 -6.84 28.33 10.10
C ARG A 136 -6.56 29.37 11.16
N TYR A 137 -7.59 30.16 11.49
CA TYR A 137 -7.51 31.16 12.55
C TYR A 137 -7.20 30.50 13.91
N LEU A 138 -7.92 29.44 14.29
CA LEU A 138 -7.71 28.73 15.57
C LEU A 138 -6.34 28.06 15.64
N TYR A 139 -5.86 27.45 14.55
CA TYR A 139 -4.50 26.92 14.50
C TYR A 139 -3.45 28.01 14.66
N ALA A 140 -3.60 29.15 13.97
CA ALA A 140 -2.71 30.28 14.12
C ALA A 140 -2.76 30.88 15.55
N CYS A 141 -3.94 30.90 16.20
CA CYS A 141 -4.06 31.23 17.61
C CYS A 141 -3.28 30.26 18.50
N SER A 142 -3.35 28.96 18.24
CA SER A 142 -2.60 27.94 18.98
C SER A 142 -1.09 28.14 18.84
N GLN A 143 -0.61 28.43 17.62
CA GLN A 143 0.80 28.76 17.38
C GLN A 143 1.23 29.99 18.18
N ARG A 144 0.44 31.08 18.15
CA ARG A 144 0.71 32.29 18.94
C ARG A 144 0.67 32.02 20.44
N ALA A 145 -0.29 31.24 20.93
CA ALA A 145 -0.38 30.85 22.34
C ALA A 145 0.86 30.06 22.77
N ARG A 146 1.32 29.12 21.94
CA ARG A 146 2.55 28.35 22.20
C ARG A 146 3.78 29.24 22.28
N GLU A 147 3.90 30.21 21.37
CA GLU A 147 4.99 31.19 21.45
C GLU A 147 4.90 32.05 22.71
N GLU A 148 3.71 32.52 23.07
CA GLU A 148 3.50 33.32 24.29
C GLU A 148 3.87 32.54 25.55
N ILE A 149 3.51 31.26 25.64
CA ILE A 149 3.88 30.37 26.77
C ILE A 149 5.41 30.36 27.01
N THR A 150 6.22 30.48 25.97
CA THR A 150 7.70 30.52 26.10
C THR A 150 8.25 31.88 26.55
N LYS A 151 7.46 32.95 26.42
CA LYS A 151 7.89 34.35 26.61
C LYS A 151 7.32 34.98 27.89
N VAL A 152 6.15 34.53 28.34
CA VAL A 152 5.45 35.15 29.46
C VAL A 152 6.15 34.87 30.81
N PRO A 153 6.12 35.82 31.76
CA PRO A 153 6.56 35.59 33.14
C PRO A 153 5.77 34.48 33.84
N GLU A 154 6.35 33.87 34.87
CA GLU A 154 5.76 32.73 35.61
C GLU A 154 4.33 33.02 36.14
N ASN A 155 4.05 34.26 36.57
CA ASN A 155 2.71 34.61 37.05
C ASN A 155 1.64 34.67 35.94
N LEU A 156 2.04 34.86 34.68
CA LEU A 156 1.13 34.89 33.54
C LEU A 156 1.01 33.55 32.79
N LEU A 157 1.92 32.61 33.06
CA LEU A 157 1.96 31.30 32.44
C LEU A 157 0.62 30.52 32.53
N PRO A 158 -0.08 30.45 33.68
CA PRO A 158 -1.35 29.74 33.76
C PRO A 158 -2.42 30.29 32.82
N TYR A 159 -2.42 31.61 32.60
CA TYR A 159 -3.35 32.28 31.69
C TYR A 159 -3.01 32.02 30.23
N ALA A 160 -1.72 32.00 29.86
CA ALA A 160 -1.29 31.63 28.51
C ALA A 160 -1.65 30.17 28.18
N VAL A 161 -1.45 29.26 29.13
CA VAL A 161 -1.88 27.85 29.00
C VAL A 161 -3.40 27.75 28.86
N ARG A 162 -4.16 28.52 29.65
CA ARG A 162 -5.63 28.58 29.51
C ARG A 162 -6.05 29.07 28.12
N CYS A 163 -5.36 30.06 27.55
CA CYS A 163 -5.61 30.52 26.18
C CYS A 163 -5.35 29.41 25.14
N ARG A 164 -4.27 28.64 25.27
CA ARG A 164 -4.03 27.46 24.42
C ARG A 164 -5.17 26.46 24.55
N ASN A 165 -5.59 26.12 25.77
CA ASN A 165 -6.71 25.19 25.99
C ASN A 165 -8.02 25.71 25.39
N LEU A 166 -8.26 27.02 25.40
CA LEU A 166 -9.41 27.63 24.73
C LEU A 166 -9.37 27.45 23.22
N THR A 167 -8.19 27.52 22.58
CA THR A 167 -8.07 27.23 21.12
C THR A 167 -8.45 25.79 20.80
N VAL A 168 -8.01 24.83 21.61
CA VAL A 168 -8.33 23.40 21.45
C VAL A 168 -9.82 23.15 21.70
N SER A 169 -10.37 23.69 22.79
CA SER A 169 -11.79 23.57 23.15
C SER A 169 -12.71 24.16 22.07
N ASN A 170 -12.38 25.35 21.55
CA ASN A 170 -13.16 25.95 20.47
C ASN A 170 -13.04 25.16 19.17
N THR A 171 -11.85 24.62 18.86
CA THR A 171 -11.67 23.74 17.69
C THR A 171 -12.53 22.48 17.81
N ARG A 172 -12.59 21.87 18.99
CA ARG A 172 -13.50 20.76 19.30
C ARG A 172 -14.95 21.17 19.04
N THR A 173 -15.41 22.29 19.61
CA THR A 173 -16.79 22.77 19.42
C THR A 173 -17.12 23.01 17.95
N VAL A 174 -16.20 23.61 17.19
CA VAL A 174 -16.34 23.83 15.74
C VAL A 174 -16.52 22.53 14.96
N LEU A 175 -15.79 21.48 15.33
CA LEU A 175 -15.87 20.18 14.67
C LEU A 175 -17.10 19.36 15.08
N LEU A 176 -17.61 19.55 16.30
CA LEU A 176 -18.82 18.90 16.81
C LEU A 176 -20.12 19.57 16.32
N THR A 177 -20.10 20.88 16.12
CA THR A 177 -21.28 21.69 15.77
C THR A 177 -21.02 22.63 14.59
N PRO A 178 -20.59 22.11 13.42
CA PRO A 178 -20.23 22.93 12.28
C PRO A 178 -21.41 23.75 11.73
N GLU A 179 -22.66 23.34 11.98
CA GLU A 179 -23.87 24.00 11.47
C GLU A 179 -24.08 25.42 12.02
N ILE A 180 -23.46 25.73 13.16
CA ILE A 180 -23.49 27.06 13.76
C ILE A 180 -22.74 28.08 12.88
N TYR A 181 -21.74 27.62 12.12
CA TYR A 181 -20.84 28.46 11.34
C TYR A 181 -21.27 28.51 9.87
N VAL A 182 -22.17 29.46 9.57
CA VAL A 182 -22.75 29.63 8.24
C VAL A 182 -21.67 29.91 7.18
N ASN A 183 -21.81 29.31 5.99
CA ASN A 183 -20.89 29.44 4.85
C ASN A 183 -19.46 28.94 5.11
N GLN A 184 -19.26 28.05 6.09
CA GLN A 184 -17.96 27.45 6.40
C GLN A 184 -18.03 25.94 6.20
N ASN A 185 -17.03 25.38 5.51
CA ASN A 185 -16.80 23.93 5.48
C ASN A 185 -15.56 23.61 6.31
N VAL A 186 -15.77 23.37 7.61
CA VAL A 186 -14.67 23.19 8.57
C VAL A 186 -13.88 21.90 8.29
N TYR A 187 -14.54 20.85 7.82
CA TYR A 187 -13.86 19.60 7.47
C TYR A 187 -12.93 19.77 6.26
N GLU A 188 -13.34 20.60 5.29
CA GLU A 188 -12.50 20.95 4.14
C GLU A 188 -11.32 21.84 4.54
N GLN A 189 -11.56 22.81 5.43
CA GLN A 189 -10.49 23.63 6.01
C GLN A 189 -9.45 22.78 6.73
N LEU A 190 -9.87 21.74 7.44
CA LEU A 190 -8.96 20.81 8.12
C LEU A 190 -8.06 20.11 7.09
N VAL A 191 -8.64 19.56 6.01
CA VAL A 191 -7.87 18.93 4.93
C VAL A 191 -6.90 19.93 4.30
N ASP A 192 -7.35 21.14 3.98
CA ASP A 192 -6.52 22.18 3.35
C ASP A 192 -5.36 22.60 4.27
N LEU A 193 -5.64 22.78 5.56
CA LEU A 193 -4.62 23.12 6.56
C LEU A 193 -3.56 22.02 6.67
N MET A 194 -3.97 20.74 6.68
CA MET A 194 -3.03 19.62 6.71
C MET A 194 -2.14 19.57 5.45
N LEU A 195 -2.72 19.82 4.28
CA LEU A 195 -1.98 19.87 3.02
C LEU A 195 -0.96 21.02 2.98
N GLU A 196 -1.33 22.18 3.51
CA GLU A 196 -0.43 23.34 3.64
C GLU A 196 0.70 23.05 4.62
N ALA A 197 0.39 22.47 5.78
CA ALA A 197 1.39 22.11 6.79
C ALA A 197 2.42 21.09 6.27
N LEU A 198 1.99 20.11 5.47
CA LEU A 198 2.89 19.13 4.82
C LEU A 198 3.84 19.75 3.78
N ARG A 199 3.44 20.86 3.15
CA ARG A 199 4.28 21.58 2.18
C ARG A 199 5.25 22.55 2.88
N GLY A 200 4.93 22.97 4.10
CA GLY A 200 5.75 23.88 4.90
C GLY A 200 6.66 23.15 5.89
N ALA A 201 7.32 23.92 6.76
CA ALA A 201 8.16 23.41 7.84
C ALA A 201 7.40 23.20 9.17
N HIS A 202 6.07 23.31 9.15
CA HIS A 202 5.20 23.36 10.34
C HIS A 202 4.38 22.08 10.56
N PHE A 203 4.75 20.97 9.90
CA PHE A 203 3.97 19.74 10.02
C PHE A 203 3.96 19.19 11.45
N GLU A 204 5.09 19.23 12.16
CA GLU A 204 5.17 18.79 13.57
C GLU A 204 4.25 19.61 14.47
N ASP A 205 4.28 20.94 14.32
CA ASP A 205 3.41 21.87 15.06
C ASP A 205 1.92 21.59 14.81
N MET A 206 1.57 21.28 13.56
CA MET A 206 0.21 20.94 13.18
C MET A 206 -0.21 19.60 13.79
N THR A 207 0.65 18.60 13.78
CA THR A 207 0.36 17.30 14.39
C THR A 207 0.20 17.38 15.90
N GLU A 208 1.02 18.18 16.60
CA GLU A 208 0.90 18.43 18.04
C GLU A 208 -0.48 19.03 18.37
N PHE A 209 -0.89 20.06 17.62
CA PHE A 209 -2.21 20.67 17.79
C PHE A 209 -3.36 19.70 17.52
N LEU A 210 -3.26 18.90 16.44
CA LEU A 210 -4.29 17.90 16.14
C LEU A 210 -4.37 16.81 17.21
N GLU A 211 -3.25 16.39 17.79
CA GLU A 211 -3.24 15.40 18.87
C GLU A 211 -4.04 15.90 20.09
N GLU A 212 -3.86 17.16 20.50
CA GLU A 212 -4.65 17.78 21.58
C GLU A 212 -6.14 17.86 21.24
N VAL A 213 -6.48 18.21 20.00
CA VAL A 213 -7.88 18.28 19.53
C VAL A 213 -8.52 16.89 19.49
N ILE A 214 -7.79 15.87 19.03
CA ILE A 214 -8.27 14.48 18.99
C ILE A 214 -8.49 13.94 20.41
N GLU A 215 -7.57 14.22 21.34
CA GLU A 215 -7.75 13.87 22.74
C GLU A 215 -9.03 14.52 23.29
N ALA A 216 -9.23 15.82 23.05
CA ALA A 216 -10.45 16.52 23.49
C ALA A 216 -11.74 15.96 22.84
N LEU A 217 -11.69 15.52 21.57
CA LEU A 217 -12.82 14.92 20.87
C LEU A 217 -13.16 13.50 21.36
N THR A 218 -12.18 12.76 21.88
CA THR A 218 -12.36 11.36 22.29
C THR A 218 -12.76 11.19 23.76
N VAL A 219 -12.55 12.21 24.60
CA VAL A 219 -12.91 12.20 26.03
C VAL A 219 -14.43 12.30 26.25
N ASP A 220 -15.13 13.05 25.39
CA ASP A 220 -16.56 13.32 25.53
C ASP A 220 -17.24 13.30 24.15
N GLU A 221 -18.04 12.25 23.92
CA GLU A 221 -18.75 11.95 22.66
C GLU A 221 -20.27 12.22 22.78
N GLU A 222 -20.73 13.08 23.69
CA GLU A 222 -22.16 13.33 23.90
C GLU A 222 -22.87 13.94 22.68
N VAL A 223 -22.18 14.81 21.92
CA VAL A 223 -22.77 15.54 20.78
C VAL A 223 -22.59 14.77 19.46
N ARG A 224 -21.35 14.35 19.19
CA ARG A 224 -20.95 13.50 18.07
C ARG A 224 -19.81 12.61 18.49
N THR A 225 -19.79 11.40 17.95
CA THR A 225 -18.66 10.50 18.07
C THR A 225 -17.47 11.02 17.26
N PHE A 226 -16.26 10.62 17.64
CA PHE A 226 -15.07 10.94 16.85
C PHE A 226 -15.17 10.43 15.40
N GLY A 227 -15.89 9.32 15.20
CA GLY A 227 -16.19 8.77 13.87
C GLY A 227 -17.01 9.71 13.00
N GLU A 228 -18.07 10.30 13.54
CA GLU A 228 -18.94 11.25 12.82
C GLU A 228 -18.21 12.54 12.41
N VAL A 229 -17.20 12.95 13.19
CA VAL A 229 -16.33 14.09 12.84
C VAL A 229 -15.36 13.76 11.70
N MET A 230 -14.80 12.54 11.68
CA MET A 230 -13.79 12.15 10.70
C MET A 230 -14.34 11.64 9.36
N VAL A 231 -15.57 11.11 9.33
CA VAL A 231 -16.18 10.60 8.09
C VAL A 231 -16.25 11.68 6.97
N PRO A 232 -16.72 12.91 7.23
CA PRO A 232 -16.70 13.99 6.23
C PRO A 232 -15.30 14.32 5.70
N VAL A 233 -14.28 14.25 6.56
CA VAL A 233 -12.87 14.45 6.16
C VAL A 233 -12.43 13.39 5.16
N PHE A 234 -12.80 12.12 5.40
CA PHE A 234 -12.52 11.04 4.46
C PHE A 234 -13.31 11.15 3.16
N ASP A 235 -14.56 11.61 3.21
CA ASP A 235 -15.38 11.85 2.00
C ASP A 235 -14.77 12.94 1.11
N ILE A 236 -14.25 14.02 1.71
CA ILE A 236 -13.55 15.09 0.98
C ILE A 236 -12.27 14.54 0.33
N LEU A 237 -11.47 13.75 1.07
CA LEU A 237 -10.26 13.12 0.53
C LEU A 237 -10.60 12.16 -0.61
N LEU A 238 -11.60 11.30 -0.45
CA LEU A 238 -12.08 10.41 -1.50
C LEU A 238 -12.51 11.19 -2.74
N GLY A 239 -13.30 12.26 -2.53
CA GLY A 239 -13.79 13.14 -3.58
C GLY A 239 -12.69 13.83 -4.37
N ARG A 240 -11.60 14.22 -3.71
CA ARG A 240 -10.45 14.90 -4.32
C ARG A 240 -9.45 13.93 -4.96
N ILE A 241 -9.24 12.75 -4.38
CA ILE A 241 -8.28 11.75 -4.88
C ILE A 241 -8.79 11.03 -6.14
N LYS A 242 -10.10 10.78 -6.24
CA LYS A 242 -10.69 9.97 -7.33
C LYS A 242 -10.34 10.47 -8.75
N ASP A 243 -10.10 11.78 -8.89
CA ASP A 243 -9.86 12.43 -10.18
C ASP A 243 -8.37 12.64 -10.48
N LEU A 244 -7.48 12.24 -9.55
CA LEU A 244 -6.03 12.38 -9.72
C LEU A 244 -5.41 11.22 -10.48
N ASP A 245 -4.36 11.53 -11.22
CA ASP A 245 -3.56 10.55 -11.96
C ASP A 245 -2.23 10.25 -11.26
N LEU A 246 -1.67 9.07 -11.56
CA LEU A 246 -0.46 8.54 -10.91
C LEU A 246 0.71 9.52 -10.90
N CYS A 247 0.93 10.28 -11.97
CA CYS A 247 2.09 11.16 -12.10
C CYS A 247 1.85 12.60 -11.58
N GLN A 248 0.73 12.86 -10.92
CA GLN A 248 0.44 14.18 -10.36
C GLN A 248 1.01 14.31 -8.94
N ILE A 249 1.85 15.32 -8.70
CA ILE A 249 2.50 15.55 -7.39
C ILE A 249 1.46 15.72 -6.26
N LEU A 250 0.32 16.33 -6.57
CA LEU A 250 -0.76 16.56 -5.62
C LEU A 250 -1.29 15.24 -5.00
N LEU A 251 -1.33 14.15 -5.77
CA LEU A 251 -1.71 12.82 -5.27
C LEU A 251 -0.84 12.42 -4.08
N TYR A 252 0.47 12.60 -4.19
CA TYR A 252 1.42 12.20 -3.15
C TYR A 252 1.27 13.02 -1.87
N THR A 253 0.89 14.30 -1.97
CA THR A 253 0.55 15.12 -0.79
C THR A 253 -0.66 14.55 -0.05
N TYR A 254 -1.70 14.11 -0.77
CA TYR A 254 -2.84 13.43 -0.15
C TYR A 254 -2.45 12.07 0.47
N LEU A 255 -1.56 11.31 -0.18
CA LEU A 255 -1.05 10.06 0.39
C LEU A 255 -0.25 10.31 1.67
N ASP A 256 0.45 11.43 1.80
CA ASP A 256 1.17 11.80 3.03
C ASP A 256 0.21 12.14 4.17
N VAL A 257 -0.90 12.84 3.90
CA VAL A 257 -2.00 13.02 4.88
C VAL A 257 -2.54 11.68 5.35
N LEU A 258 -2.84 10.78 4.42
CA LEU A 258 -3.34 9.45 4.74
C LEU A 258 -2.32 8.60 5.49
N LEU A 259 -1.02 8.74 5.20
CA LEU A 259 0.02 8.08 5.98
C LEU A 259 0.03 8.53 7.43
N TYR A 260 -0.13 9.82 7.70
CA TYR A 260 -0.32 10.32 9.07
C TYR A 260 -1.56 9.69 9.71
N PHE A 261 -2.70 9.66 9.00
CA PHE A 261 -3.93 9.02 9.49
C PHE A 261 -3.76 7.54 9.84
N THR A 262 -2.94 6.79 9.09
CA THR A 262 -2.65 5.38 9.42
C THR A 262 -1.78 5.18 10.65
N LYS A 263 -1.07 6.21 11.11
CA LYS A 263 -0.21 6.19 12.31
C LYS A 263 -0.95 6.62 13.56
N GLN A 264 -1.88 7.58 13.45
CA GLN A 264 -2.68 8.06 14.57
C GLN A 264 -3.75 7.01 14.92
N LYS A 265 -3.78 6.59 16.20
CA LYS A 265 -4.56 5.43 16.68
C LYS A 265 -6.07 5.54 16.44
N ASP A 266 -6.66 6.68 16.78
CA ASP A 266 -8.11 6.91 16.77
C ASP A 266 -8.61 7.12 15.34
N ILE A 267 -7.89 7.92 14.53
CA ILE A 267 -8.18 8.13 13.11
C ILE A 267 -8.08 6.81 12.37
N ALA A 268 -7.02 6.04 12.57
CA ALA A 268 -6.85 4.75 11.91
C ALA A 268 -7.96 3.76 12.26
N LYS A 269 -8.47 3.78 13.51
CA LYS A 269 -9.61 2.96 13.94
C LYS A 269 -10.89 3.34 13.18
N VAL A 270 -11.18 4.63 13.02
CA VAL A 270 -12.32 5.10 12.23
C VAL A 270 -12.10 4.78 10.74
N LEU A 271 -10.91 5.04 10.21
CA LEU A 271 -10.54 4.74 8.82
C LEU A 271 -10.76 3.27 8.48
N ALA A 272 -10.33 2.34 9.36
CA ALA A 272 -10.53 0.90 9.18
C ALA A 272 -12.01 0.50 9.15
N GLY A 273 -12.90 1.27 9.79
CA GLY A 273 -14.35 1.13 9.67
C GLY A 273 -14.90 1.77 8.39
N TYR A 274 -14.42 2.96 8.04
CA TYR A 274 -14.87 3.73 6.88
C TYR A 274 -14.57 3.04 5.54
N ILE A 275 -13.42 2.37 5.41
CA ILE A 275 -13.05 1.67 4.17
C ILE A 275 -13.81 0.36 3.95
N GLN A 276 -14.66 -0.07 4.90
CA GLN A 276 -15.47 -1.27 4.72
C GLN A 276 -16.52 -1.04 3.63
N PRO A 277 -16.65 -1.94 2.64
CA PRO A 277 -17.64 -1.78 1.59
C PRO A 277 -19.06 -1.93 2.14
N LYS A 278 -20.00 -1.18 1.57
CA LYS A 278 -21.43 -1.31 1.90
C LYS A 278 -22.02 -2.67 1.51
N ASP A 279 -21.50 -3.27 0.44
CA ASP A 279 -21.84 -4.61 -0.04
C ASP A 279 -20.55 -5.44 -0.18
N PRO A 280 -20.17 -6.22 0.85
CA PRO A 280 -18.95 -7.03 0.85
C PRO A 280 -18.95 -8.17 -0.18
N GLY A 281 -20.10 -8.55 -0.73
CA GLY A 281 -20.18 -9.61 -1.74
C GLY A 281 -19.79 -9.14 -3.15
N ASN A 282 -19.78 -7.82 -3.37
CA ASN A 282 -19.55 -7.22 -4.67
C ASN A 282 -18.13 -6.66 -4.79
N GLY A 283 -17.31 -7.31 -5.61
CA GLY A 283 -15.91 -6.95 -5.84
C GLY A 283 -15.70 -5.51 -6.32
N GLN A 284 -16.63 -4.96 -7.12
CA GLN A 284 -16.54 -3.58 -7.61
C GLN A 284 -16.68 -2.55 -6.49
N ILE A 285 -17.44 -2.84 -5.43
CA ILE A 285 -17.68 -1.88 -4.35
C ILE A 285 -16.40 -1.63 -3.54
N TYR A 286 -15.51 -2.63 -3.43
CA TYR A 286 -14.18 -2.44 -2.84
C TYR A 286 -13.39 -1.34 -3.54
N GLN A 287 -13.44 -1.27 -4.88
CA GLN A 287 -12.76 -0.25 -5.67
C GLN A 287 -13.29 1.17 -5.39
N LYS A 288 -14.54 1.31 -4.94
CA LYS A 288 -15.18 2.61 -4.63
C LYS A 288 -14.89 3.12 -3.23
N THR A 289 -14.28 2.30 -2.36
CA THR A 289 -13.83 2.74 -1.04
C THR A 289 -12.63 3.70 -1.16
N LEU A 290 -12.27 4.44 -0.10
CA LEU A 290 -11.09 5.31 -0.13
C LEU A 290 -9.79 4.55 -0.43
N LEU A 291 -9.55 3.44 0.28
CA LEU A 291 -8.38 2.59 -0.01
C LEU A 291 -8.46 2.01 -1.43
N GLY A 292 -9.64 1.59 -1.89
CA GLY A 292 -9.80 1.04 -3.23
C GLY A 292 -9.64 2.06 -4.35
N THR A 293 -10.03 3.31 -4.13
CA THR A 293 -9.85 4.41 -5.08
C THR A 293 -8.37 4.69 -5.29
N ILE A 294 -7.59 4.70 -4.19
CA ILE A 294 -6.13 4.79 -4.25
C ILE A 294 -5.57 3.59 -5.01
N LEU A 295 -5.94 2.36 -4.63
CA LEU A 295 -5.47 1.16 -5.33
C LEU A 295 -5.81 1.16 -6.83
N ASN A 296 -6.87 1.85 -7.27
CA ASN A 296 -7.25 1.94 -8.66
C ASN A 296 -6.42 2.95 -9.49
N THR A 297 -5.60 3.81 -8.87
CA THR A 297 -4.77 4.80 -9.59
C THR A 297 -3.60 4.13 -10.31
N SER A 298 -3.53 4.26 -11.63
CA SER A 298 -2.52 3.60 -12.46
C SER A 298 -2.31 4.29 -13.80
N CYS A 299 -1.27 3.87 -14.54
CA CYS A 299 -1.07 4.19 -15.95
C CYS A 299 -1.88 3.29 -16.90
N LEU A 300 -2.65 2.32 -16.38
CA LEU A 300 -3.63 1.54 -17.15
C LEU A 300 -4.86 2.38 -17.53
N LEU A 301 -5.62 1.92 -18.53
CA LEU A 301 -6.90 2.55 -18.89
C LEU A 301 -7.88 2.50 -17.71
N LYS A 302 -8.52 3.64 -17.40
CA LYS A 302 -9.60 3.72 -16.39
C LYS A 302 -10.85 2.94 -16.83
N THR A 303 -11.13 2.92 -18.13
CA THR A 303 -12.24 2.18 -18.72
C THR A 303 -11.71 1.28 -19.84
N PRO A 304 -11.95 -0.04 -19.79
CA PRO A 304 -11.50 -0.96 -20.83
C PRO A 304 -11.92 -0.50 -22.23
N GLY A 305 -10.99 -0.52 -23.18
CA GLY A 305 -11.23 -0.14 -24.57
C GLY A 305 -11.35 1.37 -24.86
N VAL A 306 -11.51 2.21 -23.83
CA VAL A 306 -11.63 3.68 -24.00
C VAL A 306 -10.26 4.32 -23.77
N VAL A 307 -9.62 4.71 -24.88
CA VAL A 307 -8.30 5.40 -24.88
C VAL A 307 -8.46 6.93 -24.86
N GLU A 308 -9.67 7.43 -25.08
CA GLU A 308 -9.98 8.86 -25.05
C GLU A 308 -9.67 9.43 -23.66
N ASN A 309 -8.88 10.51 -23.62
CA ASN A 309 -8.35 11.14 -22.40
C ASN A 309 -7.32 10.30 -21.61
N HIS A 310 -6.79 9.21 -22.18
CA HIS A 310 -5.67 8.50 -21.57
C HIS A 310 -4.39 9.34 -21.63
N GLY A 311 -3.82 9.68 -20.47
CA GLY A 311 -2.68 10.59 -20.37
C GLY A 311 -1.32 9.99 -20.74
N TYR A 312 -1.26 8.71 -21.11
CA TYR A 312 -0.01 7.97 -21.30
C TYR A 312 0.12 7.41 -22.73
N PHE A 313 1.36 7.33 -23.22
CA PHE A 313 1.73 6.80 -24.54
C PHE A 313 0.85 7.33 -25.68
N LEU A 314 0.81 8.66 -25.84
CA LEU A 314 0.01 9.33 -26.88
C LEU A 314 0.64 9.14 -28.27
N ASN A 315 -0.14 8.65 -29.24
CA ASN A 315 0.30 8.40 -30.62
C ASN A 315 1.59 7.54 -30.71
N PRO A 316 1.59 6.33 -30.13
CA PRO A 316 2.80 5.54 -29.96
C PRO A 316 3.48 5.15 -31.29
N SER A 317 2.76 5.09 -32.42
CA SER A 317 3.38 4.80 -33.72
C SER A 317 4.37 5.89 -34.19
N ARG A 318 4.22 7.12 -33.66
CA ARG A 318 5.07 8.27 -34.01
C ARG A 318 6.24 8.44 -33.05
N SER A 319 6.16 7.84 -31.87
CA SER A 319 7.21 7.91 -30.85
C SER A 319 8.38 7.00 -31.20
N SER A 320 9.60 7.49 -30.97
CA SER A 320 10.78 6.65 -31.11
C SER A 320 10.87 5.62 -29.96
N PRO A 321 11.56 4.49 -30.16
CA PRO A 321 11.77 3.51 -29.08
C PRO A 321 12.48 4.10 -27.84
N GLN A 322 13.30 5.14 -28.01
CA GLN A 322 13.97 5.83 -26.91
C GLN A 322 12.97 6.67 -26.09
N GLU A 323 12.08 7.41 -26.75
CA GLU A 323 11.04 8.20 -26.08
C GLU A 323 10.09 7.31 -25.27
N ILE A 324 9.67 6.18 -25.84
CA ILE A 324 8.83 5.20 -25.15
C ILE A 324 9.52 4.69 -23.88
N LYS A 325 10.82 4.37 -23.96
CA LYS A 325 11.61 3.93 -22.80
C LYS A 325 11.76 5.00 -21.73
N VAL A 326 11.97 6.26 -22.11
CA VAL A 326 12.03 7.38 -21.15
C VAL A 326 10.67 7.56 -20.46
N GLN A 327 9.57 7.49 -21.20
CA GLN A 327 8.23 7.56 -20.63
C GLN A 327 7.96 6.38 -19.68
N GLU A 328 8.32 5.15 -20.06
CA GLU A 328 8.24 3.96 -19.22
C GLU A 328 9.02 4.14 -17.91
N SER A 329 10.29 4.58 -17.98
CA SER A 329 11.12 4.82 -16.80
C SER A 329 10.56 5.92 -15.88
N ASN A 330 9.98 6.97 -16.43
CA ASN A 330 9.35 8.03 -15.64
C ASN A 330 8.13 7.49 -14.89
N ILE A 331 7.28 6.71 -15.56
CA ILE A 331 6.11 6.09 -14.93
C ILE A 331 6.57 5.11 -13.84
N HIS A 332 7.60 4.30 -14.08
CA HIS A 332 8.15 3.38 -13.07
C HIS A 332 8.61 4.10 -11.80
N GLN A 333 9.23 5.28 -11.91
CA GLN A 333 9.62 6.07 -10.73
C GLN A 333 8.41 6.46 -9.86
N PHE A 334 7.33 6.94 -10.50
CA PHE A 334 6.09 7.27 -9.79
C PHE A 334 5.41 6.03 -9.21
N MET A 335 5.39 4.91 -9.94
CA MET A 335 4.87 3.63 -9.44
C MET A 335 5.62 3.15 -8.20
N ALA A 336 6.96 3.16 -8.22
CA ALA A 336 7.76 2.71 -7.09
C ALA A 336 7.48 3.54 -5.82
N GLN A 337 7.37 4.87 -5.97
CA GLN A 337 6.98 5.76 -4.87
C GLN A 337 5.54 5.49 -4.40
N PHE A 338 4.62 5.29 -5.34
CA PHE A 338 3.21 5.04 -5.04
C PHE A 338 3.01 3.73 -4.28
N HIS A 339 3.63 2.65 -4.75
CA HIS A 339 3.60 1.34 -4.07
C HIS A 339 4.26 1.40 -2.69
N GLU A 340 5.31 2.21 -2.51
CA GLU A 340 5.89 2.45 -1.19
C GLU A 340 4.89 3.08 -0.22
N LYS A 341 4.16 4.12 -0.64
CA LYS A 341 3.13 4.77 0.19
C LYS A 341 2.02 3.79 0.59
N ILE A 342 1.50 3.00 -0.35
CA ILE A 342 0.45 1.99 -0.07
C ILE A 342 0.97 0.92 0.90
N TYR A 343 2.18 0.39 0.67
CA TYR A 343 2.81 -0.56 1.57
C TYR A 343 2.93 0.00 2.99
N GLN A 344 3.39 1.25 3.14
CA GLN A 344 3.52 1.88 4.46
C GLN A 344 2.16 2.08 5.13
N MET A 345 1.11 2.46 4.39
CA MET A 345 -0.26 2.54 4.92
C MET A 345 -0.72 1.20 5.48
N LEU A 346 -0.63 0.12 4.68
CA LEU A 346 -1.02 -1.22 5.12
C LEU A 346 -0.19 -1.69 6.31
N LYS A 347 1.13 -1.47 6.27
CA LYS A 347 2.04 -1.83 7.37
C LYS A 347 1.67 -1.13 8.66
N ASN A 348 1.44 0.19 8.63
CA ASN A 348 1.06 0.96 9.81
C ASN A 348 -0.24 0.40 10.41
N LEU A 349 -1.27 0.20 9.60
CA LEU A 349 -2.57 -0.31 10.06
C LEU A 349 -2.47 -1.73 10.65
N LEU A 350 -1.65 -2.61 10.06
CA LEU A 350 -1.42 -3.97 10.55
C LEU A 350 -0.63 -4.01 11.87
N GLN A 351 0.17 -2.99 12.16
CA GLN A 351 1.03 -2.91 13.35
C GLN A 351 0.41 -2.11 14.50
N LEU A 352 -0.63 -1.30 14.22
CA LEU A 352 -1.16 -0.32 15.16
C LEU A 352 -1.90 -0.95 16.36
N SER A 353 -2.82 -1.87 16.10
CA SER A 353 -3.56 -2.58 17.16
C SER A 353 -4.08 -3.94 16.66
N PRO A 354 -4.35 -4.92 17.55
CA PRO A 354 -4.94 -6.20 17.16
C PRO A 354 -6.30 -6.04 16.44
N GLU A 355 -7.10 -5.07 16.86
CA GLU A 355 -8.41 -4.80 16.26
C GLU A 355 -8.28 -4.21 14.85
N THR A 356 -7.43 -3.20 14.67
CA THR A 356 -7.15 -2.62 13.35
C THR A 356 -6.58 -3.69 12.41
N LYS A 357 -5.63 -4.49 12.89
CA LYS A 357 -5.05 -5.61 12.15
C LYS A 357 -6.13 -6.58 11.67
N HIS A 358 -7.02 -7.03 12.57
CA HIS A 358 -8.11 -7.93 12.23
C HIS A 358 -9.02 -7.32 11.15
N ARG A 359 -9.44 -6.05 11.30
CA ARG A 359 -10.30 -5.37 10.32
C ARG A 359 -9.67 -5.26 8.94
N ILE A 360 -8.37 -4.94 8.87
CA ILE A 360 -7.66 -4.84 7.59
C ILE A 360 -7.47 -6.21 6.95
N LEU A 361 -7.11 -7.24 7.71
CA LEU A 361 -7.00 -8.60 7.18
C LEU A 361 -8.37 -9.14 6.73
N SER A 362 -9.44 -8.88 7.49
CA SER A 362 -10.82 -9.18 7.09
C SER A 362 -11.20 -8.44 5.79
N TRP A 363 -10.82 -7.16 5.66
CA TRP A 363 -11.05 -6.40 4.43
C TRP A 363 -10.34 -7.04 3.24
N LEU A 364 -9.06 -7.42 3.40
CA LEU A 364 -8.28 -8.09 2.36
C LEU A 364 -8.90 -9.44 1.98
N GLY A 365 -9.18 -10.31 2.95
CA GLY A 365 -9.75 -11.64 2.70
C GLY A 365 -11.12 -11.58 2.03
N ASN A 366 -12.00 -10.68 2.47
CA ASN A 366 -13.30 -10.47 1.85
C ASN A 366 -13.17 -9.87 0.43
N CYS A 367 -12.26 -8.90 0.23
CA CYS A 367 -11.99 -8.31 -1.07
C CYS A 367 -11.56 -9.37 -2.09
N LEU A 368 -10.62 -10.23 -1.70
CA LEU A 368 -10.13 -11.31 -2.56
C LEU A 368 -11.22 -12.33 -2.86
N HIS A 369 -12.02 -12.71 -1.85
CA HIS A 369 -13.13 -13.64 -2.02
C HIS A 369 -14.20 -13.10 -2.98
N ALA A 370 -14.62 -11.84 -2.82
CA ALA A 370 -15.61 -11.19 -3.69
C ALA A 370 -15.13 -11.07 -5.16
N ASN A 371 -13.82 -11.17 -5.39
CA ASN A 371 -13.18 -11.08 -6.69
C ASN A 371 -12.65 -12.42 -7.22
N ALA A 372 -12.94 -13.55 -6.55
CA ALA A 372 -12.50 -14.88 -6.94
C ALA A 372 -12.98 -15.33 -8.35
N GLY A 373 -13.99 -14.64 -8.91
CA GLY A 373 -14.45 -14.89 -10.28
C GLY A 373 -13.52 -14.39 -11.39
N ARG A 374 -12.54 -13.53 -11.09
CA ARG A 374 -11.69 -12.85 -12.09
C ARG A 374 -10.84 -13.79 -12.96
N THR A 375 -10.46 -14.96 -12.44
CA THR A 375 -9.62 -15.95 -13.14
C THR A 375 -10.42 -17.09 -13.77
N LYS A 376 -11.74 -17.13 -13.58
CA LYS A 376 -12.58 -18.19 -14.16
C LYS A 376 -12.70 -18.03 -15.67
N ILE A 377 -12.71 -19.16 -16.39
CA ILE A 377 -12.73 -19.20 -17.87
C ILE A 377 -13.88 -18.37 -18.47
N TRP A 378 -15.06 -18.39 -17.85
CA TRP A 378 -16.23 -17.64 -18.31
C TRP A 378 -16.05 -16.12 -18.14
N ALA A 379 -15.24 -15.64 -17.20
CA ALA A 379 -14.94 -14.22 -17.08
C ALA A 379 -14.22 -13.70 -18.34
N ASN A 380 -13.35 -14.52 -18.95
CA ASN A 380 -12.68 -14.18 -20.21
C ASN A 380 -13.59 -14.23 -21.46
N GLN A 381 -14.80 -14.77 -21.34
CA GLN A 381 -15.77 -14.94 -22.44
C GLN A 381 -17.00 -14.03 -22.29
N MET A 382 -17.19 -13.40 -21.13
CA MET A 382 -18.29 -12.48 -20.86
C MET A 382 -18.13 -11.17 -21.66
N PRO A 383 -19.24 -10.59 -22.16
CA PRO A 383 -19.24 -9.21 -22.66
C PRO A 383 -18.64 -8.24 -21.63
N GLU A 384 -17.87 -7.25 -22.09
CA GLU A 384 -17.14 -6.29 -21.23
C GLU A 384 -18.00 -5.60 -20.15
N ILE A 385 -19.32 -5.54 -20.34
CA ILE A 385 -20.30 -4.98 -19.40
C ILE A 385 -20.32 -5.75 -18.06
N PHE A 386 -20.09 -7.07 -18.06
CA PHE A 386 -20.09 -7.88 -16.83
C PHE A 386 -18.75 -7.82 -16.05
N PHE A 387 -17.67 -7.31 -16.66
CA PHE A 387 -16.43 -7.03 -15.94
C PHE A 387 -16.59 -5.92 -14.89
N GLN A 388 -17.67 -5.13 -14.98
CA GLN A 388 -18.00 -4.12 -13.98
C GLN A 388 -18.41 -4.71 -12.62
N MET A 389 -18.50 -6.04 -12.46
CA MET A 389 -18.79 -6.66 -11.15
C MET A 389 -17.53 -6.85 -10.27
N TYR A 390 -16.33 -6.69 -10.83
CA TYR A 390 -15.07 -6.90 -10.14
C TYR A 390 -14.24 -5.61 -10.05
N ALA A 391 -13.30 -5.58 -9.10
CA ALA A 391 -12.30 -4.52 -9.06
C ALA A 391 -11.35 -4.65 -10.26
N SER A 392 -10.74 -3.55 -10.68
CA SER A 392 -9.92 -3.42 -11.90
C SER A 392 -8.56 -4.15 -11.83
N ASP A 393 -7.90 -4.30 -12.98
CA ASP A 393 -6.54 -4.83 -13.03
C ASP A 393 -5.52 -3.88 -12.35
N ALA A 394 -5.75 -2.56 -12.41
CA ALA A 394 -4.96 -1.55 -11.70
C ALA A 394 -4.99 -1.78 -10.18
N PHE A 395 -6.20 -2.01 -9.64
CA PHE A 395 -6.42 -2.32 -8.24
C PHE A 395 -5.57 -3.52 -7.78
N PHE A 396 -5.63 -4.62 -8.52
CA PHE A 396 -4.94 -5.86 -8.13
C PHE A 396 -3.42 -5.79 -8.31
N LEU A 397 -2.92 -5.08 -9.33
CA LEU A 397 -1.48 -4.86 -9.47
C LEU A 397 -0.93 -4.02 -8.31
N ASN A 398 -1.58 -2.92 -7.97
CA ASN A 398 -1.13 -2.04 -6.89
C ASN A 398 -1.24 -2.72 -5.52
N LEU A 399 -2.32 -3.48 -5.28
CA LEU A 399 -2.46 -4.29 -4.06
C LEU A 399 -1.39 -5.38 -4.00
N GLY A 400 -1.17 -6.09 -5.11
CA GLY A 400 -0.13 -7.11 -5.24
C GLY A 400 1.26 -6.55 -4.93
N ALA A 401 1.62 -5.39 -5.47
CA ALA A 401 2.90 -4.73 -5.22
C ALA A 401 3.11 -4.38 -3.73
N ALA A 402 2.06 -3.91 -3.04
CA ALA A 402 2.14 -3.60 -1.62
C ALA A 402 2.24 -4.86 -0.75
N LEU A 403 1.48 -5.91 -1.06
CA LEU A 403 1.54 -7.19 -0.36
C LEU A 403 2.88 -7.91 -0.59
N LEU A 404 3.43 -7.84 -1.81
CA LEU A 404 4.78 -8.30 -2.13
C LEU A 404 5.83 -7.67 -1.21
N LYS A 405 5.73 -6.36 -0.93
CA LYS A 405 6.61 -5.66 0.03
C LYS A 405 6.44 -6.19 1.46
N LEU A 406 5.22 -6.48 1.91
CA LEU A 406 4.95 -7.09 3.23
C LEU A 406 5.55 -8.50 3.38
N CYS A 407 5.74 -9.22 2.27
CA CYS A 407 6.35 -10.55 2.26
C CYS A 407 7.90 -10.53 2.29
N GLN A 408 8.55 -9.44 1.88
CA GLN A 408 10.01 -9.36 1.76
C GLN A 408 10.79 -9.79 3.02
N PRO A 409 10.34 -9.53 4.27
CA PRO A 409 11.05 -9.96 5.48
C PRO A 409 11.26 -11.48 5.59
N PHE A 410 10.48 -12.30 4.87
CA PHE A 410 10.61 -13.76 4.86
C PHE A 410 10.87 -14.36 3.47
N CYS A 411 10.90 -13.56 2.40
CA CYS A 411 11.21 -14.01 1.04
C CYS A 411 12.72 -14.12 0.80
N LYS A 412 13.37 -15.02 1.53
CA LYS A 412 14.78 -15.38 1.33
C LYS A 412 14.88 -16.90 1.22
N PRO A 413 15.70 -17.47 0.30
CA PRO A 413 15.71 -18.91 0.05
C PRO A 413 15.90 -19.79 1.29
N LYS A 414 16.76 -19.37 2.25
CA LYS A 414 17.02 -20.11 3.50
C LYS A 414 16.34 -19.48 4.72
N SER A 415 15.22 -18.79 4.55
CA SER A 415 14.49 -18.13 5.63
C SER A 415 13.76 -19.15 6.53
N PRO A 416 14.11 -19.30 7.82
CA PRO A 416 13.36 -20.17 8.73
C PRO A 416 11.92 -19.68 8.95
N ARG A 417 11.68 -18.37 8.80
CA ARG A 417 10.33 -17.79 8.91
C ARG A 417 9.41 -18.28 7.80
N LEU A 418 9.93 -18.51 6.60
CA LEU A 418 9.12 -19.02 5.49
C LEU A 418 8.60 -20.43 5.77
N LEU A 419 9.42 -21.27 6.39
CA LEU A 419 9.08 -22.64 6.77
C LEU A 419 8.07 -22.74 7.92
N THR A 420 7.69 -21.62 8.53
CA THR A 420 6.54 -21.55 9.45
C THR A 420 5.18 -21.50 8.76
N PHE A 421 5.17 -21.49 7.41
CA PHE A 421 3.94 -21.58 6.63
C PHE A 421 3.19 -22.88 6.92
N ASN A 422 1.90 -22.76 7.25
CA ASN A 422 1.05 -23.92 7.47
C ASN A 422 0.00 -24.04 6.34
N PRO A 423 0.13 -25.03 5.43
CA PRO A 423 -0.78 -25.17 4.30
C PRO A 423 -2.19 -25.63 4.69
N THR A 424 -2.41 -26.18 5.90
CA THR A 424 -3.77 -26.54 6.35
C THR A 424 -4.70 -25.33 6.46
N TYR A 425 -4.15 -24.11 6.47
CA TYR A 425 -4.92 -22.87 6.32
C TYR A 425 -5.82 -22.87 5.09
N CYS A 426 -5.32 -23.40 3.96
CA CYS A 426 -6.04 -23.42 2.69
C CYS A 426 -7.15 -24.48 2.64
N ALA A 427 -7.16 -25.42 3.60
CA ALA A 427 -8.13 -26.51 3.68
C ALA A 427 -9.26 -26.23 4.69
N LEU A 428 -9.21 -25.09 5.39
CA LEU A 428 -10.24 -24.70 6.34
C LEU A 428 -11.58 -24.47 5.63
N LYS A 429 -12.61 -25.16 6.10
CA LYS A 429 -14.01 -24.93 5.71
C LYS A 429 -14.49 -23.57 6.24
N GLU A 430 -15.69 -23.18 5.84
CA GLU A 430 -16.29 -21.94 6.27
C GLU A 430 -16.39 -21.85 7.81
N LEU A 431 -15.74 -20.83 8.37
CA LEU A 431 -15.72 -20.51 9.79
C LEU A 431 -16.65 -19.34 10.10
N ASN A 432 -17.20 -19.31 11.31
CA ASN A 432 -17.91 -18.13 11.79
C ASN A 432 -16.93 -16.99 12.15
N GLU A 433 -17.42 -15.76 12.35
CA GLU A 433 -16.54 -14.59 12.58
C GLU A 433 -15.73 -14.67 13.89
N GLU A 434 -16.25 -15.31 14.94
CA GLU A 434 -15.54 -15.49 16.22
C GLU A 434 -14.38 -16.49 16.07
N GLU A 435 -14.60 -17.59 15.35
CA GLU A 435 -13.57 -18.57 15.01
C GLU A 435 -12.49 -17.96 14.10
N ARG A 436 -12.89 -17.16 13.10
CA ARG A 436 -11.94 -16.44 12.23
C ARG A 436 -11.03 -15.53 13.03
N ARG A 437 -11.59 -14.78 13.97
CA ARG A 437 -10.84 -13.85 14.82
C ARG A 437 -9.91 -14.59 15.78
N SER A 438 -10.37 -15.66 16.41
CA SER A 438 -9.56 -16.44 17.37
C SER A 438 -8.45 -17.26 16.69
N LYS A 439 -8.72 -17.82 15.51
CA LYS A 439 -7.74 -18.63 14.76
C LYS A 439 -6.83 -17.82 13.84
N ASN A 440 -7.04 -16.51 13.68
CA ASN A 440 -6.40 -15.65 12.67
C ASN A 440 -6.58 -16.21 11.24
N VAL A 441 -7.84 -16.26 10.79
CA VAL A 441 -8.20 -16.77 9.46
C VAL A 441 -9.11 -15.77 8.78
N HIS A 442 -8.57 -14.99 7.86
CA HIS A 442 -9.32 -13.93 7.19
C HIS A 442 -9.66 -14.24 5.72
N MET A 443 -8.86 -15.09 5.06
CA MET A 443 -9.14 -15.52 3.68
C MET A 443 -10.30 -16.53 3.65
N LYS A 444 -11.10 -16.51 2.58
CA LYS A 444 -12.31 -17.34 2.43
C LYS A 444 -12.34 -18.07 1.09
N GLY A 445 -12.88 -19.29 1.07
CA GLY A 445 -13.16 -20.02 -0.17
C GLY A 445 -11.98 -20.78 -0.77
N LEU A 446 -10.86 -20.89 -0.05
CA LEU A 446 -9.67 -21.61 -0.52
C LEU A 446 -9.88 -23.12 -0.57
N GLU A 447 -10.81 -23.65 0.23
CA GLU A 447 -11.16 -25.06 0.25
C GLU A 447 -11.79 -25.55 -1.07
N LYS A 448 -12.21 -24.61 -1.93
CA LYS A 448 -12.76 -24.88 -3.26
C LYS A 448 -11.67 -24.90 -4.35
N GLU A 449 -10.47 -24.43 -4.04
CA GLU A 449 -9.36 -24.41 -4.99
C GLU A 449 -8.78 -25.82 -5.13
N THR A 450 -8.37 -26.18 -6.34
CA THR A 450 -7.73 -27.47 -6.59
C THR A 450 -6.32 -27.44 -6.01
N CYS A 451 -5.93 -28.47 -5.25
CA CYS A 451 -4.60 -28.60 -4.66
C CYS A 451 -3.67 -29.48 -5.51
N LEU A 452 -2.35 -29.37 -5.27
CA LEU A 452 -1.32 -30.06 -6.05
C LEU A 452 -1.51 -31.58 -6.11
N ILE A 453 -2.01 -32.17 -5.03
CA ILE A 453 -2.36 -33.60 -4.94
C ILE A 453 -3.71 -33.75 -4.24
N PRO A 454 -4.48 -34.82 -4.52
CA PRO A 454 -5.71 -35.08 -3.80
C PRO A 454 -5.42 -35.52 -2.35
N VAL A 455 -6.36 -35.29 -1.45
CA VAL A 455 -6.31 -35.83 -0.09
C VAL A 455 -6.52 -37.34 -0.16
N LEU A 456 -5.49 -38.12 0.20
CA LEU A 456 -5.50 -39.59 0.10
C LEU A 456 -6.06 -40.29 1.35
N SER A 457 -6.12 -39.60 2.48
CA SER A 457 -6.59 -40.14 3.77
C SER A 457 -8.00 -39.67 4.09
N GLU A 458 -8.85 -40.55 4.62
CA GLU A 458 -10.17 -40.19 5.16
C GLU A 458 -10.09 -39.45 6.51
N GLN A 459 -8.92 -39.42 7.15
CA GLN A 459 -8.73 -38.70 8.41
C GLN A 459 -8.61 -37.19 8.14
N GLU A 460 -9.42 -36.38 8.84
CA GLU A 460 -9.30 -34.92 8.76
C GLU A 460 -7.91 -34.46 9.25
N PRO A 461 -7.29 -33.47 8.58
CA PRO A 461 -6.01 -32.94 9.02
C PRO A 461 -6.09 -32.32 10.40
N GLU A 462 -4.99 -32.39 11.14
CA GLU A 462 -4.84 -31.64 12.37
C GLU A 462 -4.68 -30.14 12.04
N PHE A 463 -5.74 -29.38 12.27
CA PHE A 463 -5.74 -27.93 12.08
C PHE A 463 -5.05 -27.22 13.25
N ALA A 464 -4.31 -26.15 12.95
CA ALA A 464 -3.68 -25.34 13.99
C ALA A 464 -4.73 -24.58 14.83
N ASN A 465 -4.43 -24.40 16.12
CA ASN A 465 -5.25 -23.58 17.02
C ASN A 465 -5.30 -22.10 16.58
N SER A 466 -4.20 -21.59 16.03
CA SER A 466 -4.14 -20.29 15.37
C SER A 466 -3.05 -20.27 14.32
N TYR A 467 -3.22 -19.45 13.29
CA TYR A 467 -2.25 -19.28 12.22
C TYR A 467 -1.44 -18.01 12.43
N ASN A 468 -0.19 -18.05 11.96
CA ASN A 468 0.72 -16.91 12.04
C ASN A 468 0.50 -15.93 10.86
N LEU A 469 0.92 -14.69 11.06
CA LEU A 469 0.79 -13.65 10.02
C LEU A 469 1.61 -13.97 8.76
N VAL A 470 2.66 -14.79 8.85
CA VAL A 470 3.43 -15.21 7.67
C VAL A 470 2.56 -16.05 6.74
N THR A 471 1.79 -16.98 7.29
CA THR A 471 0.84 -17.83 6.55
C THR A 471 -0.22 -16.98 5.89
N GLU A 472 -0.86 -16.08 6.64
CA GLU A 472 -1.90 -15.20 6.08
C GLU A 472 -1.35 -14.29 4.99
N ASN A 473 -0.23 -13.60 5.24
CA ASN A 473 0.37 -12.70 4.25
C ASN A 473 0.77 -13.47 2.98
N LEU A 474 1.33 -14.68 3.11
CA LEU A 474 1.74 -15.47 1.97
C LEU A 474 0.52 -15.87 1.10
N VAL A 475 -0.53 -16.39 1.73
CA VAL A 475 -1.76 -16.80 1.05
C VAL A 475 -2.46 -15.60 0.39
N LEU A 476 -2.63 -14.50 1.12
CA LEU A 476 -3.24 -13.27 0.59
C LEU A 476 -2.44 -12.75 -0.62
N THR A 477 -1.11 -12.74 -0.53
CA THR A 477 -0.25 -12.26 -1.62
C THR A 477 -0.33 -13.16 -2.84
N GLN A 478 -0.20 -14.47 -2.67
CA GLN A 478 -0.27 -15.42 -3.79
C GLN A 478 -1.63 -15.40 -4.47
N TYR A 479 -2.71 -15.32 -3.72
CA TYR A 479 -4.04 -15.22 -4.32
C TYR A 479 -4.28 -13.87 -5.00
N THR A 480 -3.73 -12.77 -4.45
CA THR A 480 -3.75 -11.45 -5.12
C THR A 480 -3.01 -11.48 -6.47
N LEU A 481 -1.84 -12.14 -6.52
CA LEU A 481 -1.09 -12.31 -7.77
C LEU A 481 -1.85 -13.16 -8.78
N HIS A 482 -2.55 -14.19 -8.32
CA HIS A 482 -3.39 -15.03 -9.17
C HIS A 482 -4.56 -14.23 -9.79
N LEU A 483 -5.27 -13.43 -8.98
CA LEU A 483 -6.37 -12.58 -9.44
C LEU A 483 -5.94 -11.35 -10.26
N GLY A 484 -4.67 -10.95 -10.15
CA GLY A 484 -4.10 -9.75 -10.76
C GLY A 484 -3.10 -10.05 -11.87
N PHE A 485 -1.86 -10.31 -11.47
CA PHE A 485 -0.71 -10.45 -12.36
C PHE A 485 -0.88 -11.60 -13.37
N HIS A 486 -1.27 -12.79 -12.90
CA HIS A 486 -1.47 -13.97 -13.74
C HIS A 486 -2.49 -13.71 -14.85
N ARG A 487 -3.68 -13.21 -14.49
CA ARG A 487 -4.73 -12.82 -15.44
C ARG A 487 -4.22 -11.79 -16.46
N LEU A 488 -3.50 -10.78 -15.99
CA LEU A 488 -3.04 -9.70 -16.86
C LEU A 488 -1.94 -10.17 -17.82
N HIS A 489 -1.08 -11.11 -17.40
CA HIS A 489 -0.10 -11.75 -18.27
C HIS A 489 -0.79 -12.45 -19.45
N ASP A 490 -1.83 -13.26 -19.20
CA ASP A 490 -2.61 -13.92 -20.25
C ASP A 490 -3.23 -12.93 -21.25
N GLN A 491 -3.77 -11.82 -20.73
CA GLN A 491 -4.31 -10.76 -21.57
C GLN A 491 -3.23 -10.08 -22.40
N MET A 492 -2.07 -9.80 -21.80
CA MET A 492 -0.95 -9.18 -22.47
C MET A 492 -0.42 -10.03 -23.64
N VAL A 493 -0.38 -11.36 -23.49
CA VAL A 493 -0.02 -12.28 -24.58
C VAL A 493 -1.02 -12.18 -25.74
N LYS A 494 -2.33 -12.15 -25.46
CA LYS A 494 -3.38 -12.00 -26.48
C LYS A 494 -3.33 -10.64 -27.18
N ILE A 495 -3.08 -9.57 -26.43
CA ILE A 495 -2.90 -8.20 -26.96
C ILE A 495 -1.69 -8.17 -27.91
N ASN A 496 -0.57 -8.76 -27.51
CA ASN A 496 0.65 -8.81 -28.33
C ASN A 496 0.43 -9.57 -29.66
N GLN A 497 -0.26 -10.71 -29.61
CA GLN A 497 -0.63 -11.47 -30.82
C GLN A 497 -1.55 -10.65 -31.74
N SER A 498 -2.53 -9.95 -31.16
CA SER A 498 -3.48 -9.11 -31.90
C SER A 498 -2.77 -7.91 -32.53
N LEU A 499 -1.82 -7.29 -31.83
CA LEU A 499 -0.97 -6.24 -32.37
C LEU A 499 -0.17 -6.69 -33.57
N HIS A 500 0.43 -7.88 -33.51
CA HIS A 500 1.20 -8.40 -34.64
C HIS A 500 0.32 -8.62 -35.88
N ARG A 501 -0.86 -9.23 -35.70
CA ARG A 501 -1.83 -9.42 -36.79
C ARG A 501 -2.27 -8.08 -37.39
N LEU A 502 -2.60 -7.12 -36.54
CA LEU A 502 -3.06 -5.80 -36.98
C LEU A 502 -1.96 -5.02 -37.69
N GLN A 503 -0.70 -5.15 -37.24
CA GLN A 503 0.45 -4.54 -37.89
C GLN A 503 0.66 -5.08 -39.31
N VAL A 504 0.53 -6.40 -39.50
CA VAL A 504 0.63 -7.03 -40.83
C VAL A 504 -0.49 -6.54 -41.74
N ALA A 505 -1.75 -6.61 -41.29
CA ALA A 505 -2.91 -6.17 -42.05
C ALA A 505 -2.85 -4.68 -42.42
N TRP A 506 -2.38 -3.81 -41.51
CA TRP A 506 -2.19 -2.39 -41.78
C TRP A 506 -1.14 -2.14 -42.87
N ARG A 507 0.00 -2.85 -42.82
CA ARG A 507 1.05 -2.73 -43.85
C ARG A 507 0.56 -3.17 -45.23
N GLU A 508 -0.19 -4.26 -45.31
CA GLU A 508 -0.78 -4.74 -46.56
C GLU A 508 -1.83 -3.76 -47.12
N ALA A 509 -2.69 -3.21 -46.26
CA ALA A 509 -3.66 -2.18 -46.65
C ALA A 509 -2.98 -0.89 -47.15
N GLN A 510 -1.86 -0.51 -46.54
CA GLN A 510 -1.06 0.64 -46.96
C GLN A 510 -0.39 0.41 -48.31
N GLN A 511 0.17 -0.78 -48.53
CA GLN A 511 0.78 -1.17 -49.82
C GLN A 511 -0.25 -1.23 -50.96
N SER A 512 -1.48 -1.66 -50.65
CA SER A 512 -2.58 -1.73 -51.61
C SER A 512 -3.37 -0.41 -51.76
N SER A 513 -2.97 0.68 -51.09
CA SER A 513 -3.67 1.98 -51.09
C SER A 513 -5.16 1.86 -50.73
N SER A 514 -5.51 0.94 -49.84
CA SER A 514 -6.88 0.69 -49.41
C SER A 514 -7.41 1.83 -48.53
N PRO A 515 -8.68 2.26 -48.69
CA PRO A 515 -9.31 3.25 -47.81
C PRO A 515 -9.45 2.77 -46.35
N ALA A 516 -9.29 1.46 -46.08
CA ALA A 516 -9.30 0.91 -44.73
C ALA A 516 -8.00 1.17 -43.94
N ALA A 517 -6.92 1.63 -44.60
CA ALA A 517 -5.61 1.80 -43.97
C ALA A 517 -5.64 2.78 -42.78
N ASP A 518 -6.41 3.87 -42.87
CA ASP A 518 -6.54 4.84 -41.77
C ASP A 518 -7.29 4.27 -40.56
N SER A 519 -8.35 3.51 -40.79
CA SER A 519 -9.09 2.84 -39.71
C SER A 519 -8.22 1.80 -39.00
N LEU A 520 -7.46 1.00 -39.76
CA LEU A 520 -6.53 0.02 -39.20
C LEU A 520 -5.40 0.70 -38.42
N ARG A 521 -4.91 1.85 -38.89
CA ARG A 521 -3.93 2.67 -38.16
C ARG A 521 -4.49 3.13 -36.82
N GLU A 522 -5.70 3.68 -36.78
CA GLU A 522 -6.33 4.12 -35.52
C GLU A 522 -6.53 2.98 -34.52
N GLN A 523 -6.97 1.80 -35.01
CA GLN A 523 -7.06 0.60 -34.18
C GLN A 523 -5.68 0.17 -33.65
N PHE A 524 -4.64 0.27 -34.48
CA PHE A 524 -3.28 -0.03 -34.09
C PHE A 524 -2.74 0.93 -33.02
N GLU A 525 -2.96 2.24 -33.16
CA GLU A 525 -2.58 3.22 -32.12
C GLU A 525 -3.24 2.87 -30.79
N ARG A 526 -4.56 2.64 -30.80
CA ARG A 526 -5.33 2.32 -29.59
C ARG A 526 -4.80 1.08 -28.90
N LEU A 527 -4.60 0.01 -29.65
CA LEU A 527 -4.11 -1.25 -29.10
C LEU A 527 -2.65 -1.15 -28.62
N MET A 528 -1.83 -0.34 -29.30
CA MET A 528 -0.44 -0.10 -28.91
C MET A 528 -0.37 0.71 -27.62
N THR A 529 -1.20 1.73 -27.44
CA THR A 529 -1.30 2.48 -26.17
C THR A 529 -1.72 1.57 -25.02
N ILE A 530 -2.68 0.66 -25.24
CA ILE A 530 -3.07 -0.36 -24.26
C ILE A 530 -1.88 -1.25 -23.92
N TYR A 531 -1.21 -1.81 -24.93
CA TYR A 531 -0.07 -2.70 -24.74
C TYR A 531 1.07 -2.04 -23.98
N LEU A 532 1.47 -0.82 -24.36
CA LEU A 532 2.55 -0.09 -23.70
C LEU A 532 2.19 0.25 -22.25
N SER A 533 0.96 0.70 -21.99
CA SER A 533 0.47 0.96 -20.64
C SER A 533 0.48 -0.31 -19.77
N THR A 534 -0.04 -1.41 -20.29
CA THR A 534 -0.04 -2.72 -19.61
C THR A 534 1.37 -3.22 -19.36
N LYS A 535 2.25 -3.14 -20.38
CA LYS A 535 3.65 -3.50 -20.25
C LYS A 535 4.30 -2.70 -19.11
N THR A 536 4.25 -1.38 -19.19
CA THR A 536 4.86 -0.49 -18.19
C THR A 536 4.34 -0.77 -16.78
N ALA A 537 3.04 -1.00 -16.61
CA ALA A 537 2.48 -1.34 -15.29
C ALA A 537 2.99 -2.69 -14.74
N MET A 538 3.27 -3.66 -15.60
CA MET A 538 3.77 -4.98 -15.20
C MET A 538 5.29 -5.08 -15.10
N THR A 539 6.03 -4.14 -15.71
CA THR A 539 7.50 -4.16 -15.79
C THR A 539 8.22 -3.25 -14.80
N GLU A 540 7.53 -2.73 -13.78
CA GLU A 540 8.18 -1.92 -12.75
C GLU A 540 9.28 -2.74 -12.03
N PRO A 541 10.56 -2.30 -12.06
CA PRO A 541 11.68 -3.12 -11.63
C PRO A 541 11.62 -3.58 -10.16
N GLN A 542 11.21 -2.72 -9.24
CA GLN A 542 11.18 -3.07 -7.81
C GLN A 542 10.09 -4.10 -7.51
N MET A 543 8.91 -3.98 -8.10
CA MET A 543 7.81 -4.93 -8.03
C MET A 543 8.24 -6.28 -8.61
N LEU A 544 8.89 -6.29 -9.79
CA LEU A 544 9.39 -7.53 -10.39
C LEU A 544 10.45 -8.20 -9.52
N GLN A 545 11.38 -7.45 -8.94
CA GLN A 545 12.36 -8.00 -8.01
C GLN A 545 11.70 -8.60 -6.76
N ASN A 546 10.72 -7.90 -6.18
CA ASN A 546 9.98 -8.39 -5.02
C ASN A 546 9.18 -9.66 -5.36
N CYS A 547 8.57 -9.72 -6.55
CA CYS A 547 7.86 -10.89 -7.05
C CYS A 547 8.82 -12.06 -7.27
N LEU A 548 9.99 -11.81 -7.87
CA LEU A 548 11.02 -12.83 -8.05
C LEU A 548 11.47 -13.42 -6.70
N ASN A 549 11.77 -12.57 -5.71
CA ASN A 549 12.16 -13.04 -4.38
C ASN A 549 11.07 -13.95 -3.77
N LEU A 550 9.79 -13.58 -3.94
CA LEU A 550 8.67 -14.38 -3.49
C LEU A 550 8.58 -15.71 -4.25
N GLN A 551 8.64 -15.71 -5.59
CA GLN A 551 8.49 -16.95 -6.38
C GLN A 551 9.67 -17.91 -6.19
N VAL A 552 10.90 -17.41 -6.03
CA VAL A 552 12.06 -18.23 -5.65
C VAL A 552 11.85 -18.84 -4.27
N SER A 553 11.37 -18.05 -3.31
CA SER A 553 11.04 -18.54 -1.96
C SER A 553 9.94 -19.61 -2.03
N MET A 554 8.95 -19.44 -2.88
CA MET A 554 7.92 -20.44 -3.11
C MET A 554 8.47 -21.74 -3.68
N ALA A 555 9.37 -21.67 -4.67
CA ALA A 555 10.04 -22.85 -5.19
C ALA A 555 10.72 -23.64 -4.07
N VAL A 556 11.46 -22.95 -3.19
CA VAL A 556 12.09 -23.59 -2.02
C VAL A 556 11.05 -24.19 -1.10
N LEU A 557 10.02 -23.44 -0.69
CA LEU A 557 8.97 -23.91 0.21
C LEU A 557 8.28 -25.16 -0.34
N LEU A 558 7.90 -25.18 -1.62
CA LEU A 558 7.27 -26.34 -2.26
C LEU A 558 8.20 -27.55 -2.30
N VAL A 559 9.49 -27.37 -2.57
CA VAL A 559 10.49 -28.45 -2.50
C VAL A 559 10.62 -28.99 -1.07
N GLN A 560 10.64 -28.13 -0.05
CA GLN A 560 10.71 -28.56 1.36
C GLN A 560 9.46 -29.37 1.75
N LEU A 561 8.27 -28.92 1.35
CA LEU A 561 7.02 -29.67 1.59
C LEU A 561 7.01 -31.01 0.84
N ALA A 562 7.55 -31.05 -0.38
CA ALA A 562 7.73 -32.30 -1.12
C ALA A 562 8.67 -33.27 -0.40
N MET A 563 9.77 -32.77 0.17
CA MET A 563 10.68 -33.58 0.99
C MET A 563 10.10 -34.00 2.35
N GLY A 564 8.86 -33.61 2.67
CA GLY A 564 8.21 -33.92 3.94
C GLY A 564 8.75 -33.11 5.13
N ASN A 565 9.42 -32.00 4.88
CA ASN A 565 9.91 -31.12 5.95
C ASN A 565 8.73 -30.50 6.71
N ARG A 566 8.70 -30.73 8.03
CA ARG A 566 7.72 -30.12 8.96
C ARG A 566 8.38 -29.13 9.93
N GLY A 567 9.71 -29.00 9.89
CA GLY A 567 10.50 -28.13 10.74
C GLY A 567 10.75 -26.75 10.12
N THR A 568 11.39 -25.89 10.89
CA THR A 568 11.79 -24.54 10.46
C THR A 568 13.22 -24.48 9.89
N GLU A 569 13.93 -25.60 9.89
CA GLU A 569 15.28 -25.73 9.34
C GLU A 569 15.22 -26.25 7.89
N PRO A 570 15.85 -25.58 6.91
CA PRO A 570 15.88 -26.05 5.53
C PRO A 570 16.66 -27.37 5.39
N LEU A 571 16.05 -28.36 4.73
CA LEU A 571 16.71 -29.60 4.35
C LEU A 571 17.41 -29.45 2.99
N GLU A 572 18.60 -30.04 2.84
CA GLU A 572 19.31 -30.11 1.57
C GLU A 572 18.65 -31.15 0.64
N LEU A 573 18.43 -30.78 -0.63
CA LEU A 573 17.77 -31.66 -1.60
C LEU A 573 18.63 -32.91 -1.85
N SER A 574 18.02 -34.07 -1.75
CA SER A 574 18.68 -35.36 -1.99
C SER A 574 17.70 -36.33 -2.67
N PHE A 575 18.27 -37.27 -3.43
CA PHE A 575 17.54 -38.32 -4.13
C PHE A 575 18.01 -39.70 -3.64
N PRO A 576 17.12 -40.72 -3.60
CA PRO A 576 15.72 -40.69 -4.00
C PRO A 576 14.84 -39.86 -3.06
N LEU A 577 13.78 -39.25 -3.61
CA LEU A 577 12.82 -38.47 -2.83
C LEU A 577 12.00 -39.41 -1.90
N PRO A 578 11.54 -38.91 -0.73
CA PRO A 578 10.69 -39.70 0.16
C PRO A 578 9.35 -40.05 -0.51
N GLN A 579 8.63 -41.05 0.01
CA GLN A 579 7.28 -41.37 -0.47
C GLN A 579 6.27 -40.27 -0.10
N VAL A 580 5.25 -40.08 -0.94
CA VAL A 580 4.21 -39.05 -0.77
C VAL A 580 3.08 -39.54 0.14
N GLU A 581 3.39 -39.90 1.38
CA GLU A 581 2.38 -40.30 2.37
C GLU A 581 1.97 -39.11 3.24
N ASN A 582 0.67 -38.81 3.34
CA ASN A 582 0.13 -37.72 4.16
C ASN A 582 0.86 -36.37 3.95
N SER A 583 1.17 -36.06 2.69
CA SER A 583 1.94 -34.87 2.33
C SER A 583 1.14 -33.60 2.50
N ALA A 584 1.81 -32.56 3.01
CA ALA A 584 1.27 -31.22 3.13
C ALA A 584 0.90 -30.59 1.77
N LEU A 585 1.43 -31.13 0.67
CA LEU A 585 1.07 -30.74 -0.71
C LEU A 585 -0.43 -30.92 -1.00
N ALA A 586 -1.13 -31.80 -0.28
CA ALA A 586 -2.57 -32.01 -0.43
C ALA A 586 -3.40 -30.79 -0.03
N TYR A 587 -2.79 -29.83 0.68
CA TYR A 587 -3.42 -28.60 1.14
C TYR A 587 -2.78 -27.35 0.49
N VAL A 588 -1.99 -27.53 -0.56
CA VAL A 588 -1.39 -26.43 -1.32
C VAL A 588 -2.17 -26.25 -2.62
N PRO A 589 -2.92 -25.15 -2.79
CA PRO A 589 -3.60 -24.86 -4.05
C PRO A 589 -2.64 -24.78 -5.25
N GLU A 590 -3.10 -25.23 -6.42
CA GLU A 590 -2.30 -25.26 -7.66
C GLU A 590 -1.81 -23.88 -8.09
N PHE A 591 -2.57 -22.82 -7.81
CA PHE A 591 -2.19 -21.46 -8.18
C PHE A 591 -0.84 -21.00 -7.59
N PHE A 592 -0.37 -21.61 -6.50
CA PHE A 592 0.96 -21.32 -5.96
C PHE A 592 2.08 -21.69 -6.95
N ALA A 593 1.96 -22.84 -7.59
CA ALA A 593 2.90 -23.30 -8.60
C ALA A 593 2.62 -22.63 -9.96
N ASP A 594 1.35 -22.34 -10.26
CA ASP A 594 0.96 -21.66 -11.50
C ASP A 594 1.51 -20.23 -11.57
N ASN A 595 1.34 -19.45 -10.50
CA ASN A 595 1.90 -18.10 -10.37
C ASN A 595 3.42 -18.08 -10.57
N LEU A 596 4.13 -19.06 -10.00
CA LEU A 596 5.57 -19.21 -10.17
C LEU A 596 5.90 -19.42 -11.65
N GLY A 597 5.22 -20.37 -12.31
CA GLY A 597 5.48 -20.68 -13.71
C GLY A 597 5.23 -19.50 -14.63
N ASP A 598 4.08 -18.84 -14.51
CA ASP A 598 3.72 -17.70 -15.34
C ASP A 598 4.66 -16.52 -15.16
N PHE A 599 5.14 -16.30 -13.93
CA PHE A 599 6.08 -15.23 -13.66
C PHE A 599 7.42 -15.43 -14.40
N PHE A 600 8.00 -16.64 -14.39
CA PHE A 600 9.25 -16.90 -15.10
C PHE A 600 9.09 -16.85 -16.63
N ILE A 601 7.96 -17.33 -17.14
CA ILE A 601 7.61 -17.20 -18.57
C ILE A 601 7.45 -15.72 -18.95
N PHE A 602 6.81 -14.92 -18.10
CA PHE A 602 6.68 -13.48 -18.27
C PHE A 602 8.06 -12.80 -18.28
N LEU A 603 8.94 -13.11 -17.32
CA LEU A 603 10.29 -12.51 -17.26
C LEU A 603 11.06 -12.76 -18.55
N ARG A 604 11.07 -14.00 -19.06
CA ARG A 604 11.74 -14.31 -20.33
C ARG A 604 11.26 -13.46 -21.50
N ARG A 605 9.95 -13.19 -21.57
CA ARG A 605 9.33 -12.46 -22.69
C ARG A 605 9.46 -10.94 -22.57
N PHE A 606 9.40 -10.40 -21.36
CA PHE A 606 9.21 -8.96 -21.15
C PHE A 606 10.27 -8.29 -20.26
N ALA A 607 11.06 -9.06 -19.50
CA ALA A 607 12.03 -8.57 -18.54
C ALA A 607 13.25 -9.51 -18.37
N ASP A 608 13.85 -9.94 -19.50
CA ASP A 608 14.94 -10.93 -19.53
C ASP A 608 16.18 -10.46 -18.73
N ASP A 609 16.40 -9.14 -18.64
CA ASP A 609 17.49 -8.54 -17.86
C ASP A 609 17.40 -8.86 -16.36
N ILE A 610 16.18 -8.94 -15.79
CA ILE A 610 15.96 -9.29 -14.37
C ILE A 610 16.26 -10.78 -14.14
N LEU A 611 15.90 -11.62 -15.12
CA LEU A 611 16.17 -13.05 -15.07
C LEU A 611 17.68 -13.33 -15.11
N GLU A 612 18.42 -12.61 -15.94
CA GLU A 612 19.88 -12.74 -16.07
C GLU A 612 20.63 -12.27 -14.82
N THR A 613 20.23 -11.12 -14.26
CA THR A 613 20.87 -10.55 -13.06
C THR A 613 20.60 -11.37 -11.79
N SER A 614 19.60 -12.26 -11.82
CA SER A 614 19.18 -13.07 -10.68
C SER A 614 19.56 -14.55 -10.79
N ALA A 615 20.56 -14.87 -11.61
CA ALA A 615 20.95 -16.25 -11.90
C ALA A 615 21.21 -17.12 -10.66
N ASP A 616 21.76 -16.55 -9.57
CA ASP A 616 22.05 -17.29 -8.34
C ASP A 616 20.78 -17.88 -7.69
N SER A 617 19.61 -17.33 -7.99
CA SER A 617 18.32 -17.86 -7.52
C SER A 617 17.77 -19.00 -8.39
N LEU A 618 18.30 -19.20 -9.60
CA LEU A 618 17.79 -20.17 -10.56
C LEU A 618 18.01 -21.61 -10.12
N GLU A 619 19.02 -21.89 -9.29
CA GLU A 619 19.23 -23.22 -8.72
C GLU A 619 17.98 -23.72 -7.98
N HIS A 620 17.32 -22.85 -7.22
CA HIS A 620 16.07 -23.19 -6.52
C HIS A 620 14.91 -23.47 -7.48
N ILE A 621 14.89 -22.81 -8.63
CA ILE A 621 13.90 -23.05 -9.69
C ILE A 621 14.18 -24.40 -10.36
N LEU A 622 15.45 -24.74 -10.59
CA LEU A 622 15.83 -26.05 -11.11
C LEU A 622 15.48 -27.17 -10.12
N HIS A 623 15.68 -26.97 -8.81
CA HIS A 623 15.22 -27.90 -7.78
C HIS A 623 13.71 -28.14 -7.88
N PHE A 624 12.93 -27.06 -7.95
CA PHE A 624 11.48 -27.14 -8.09
C PHE A 624 11.05 -27.91 -9.35
N ILE A 625 11.61 -27.57 -10.52
CA ILE A 625 11.33 -28.27 -11.78
C ILE A 625 11.72 -29.74 -11.68
N THR A 626 12.90 -30.06 -11.12
CA THR A 626 13.40 -31.43 -10.99
C THR A 626 12.48 -32.30 -10.13
N VAL A 627 11.94 -31.73 -9.04
CA VAL A 627 11.08 -32.45 -8.08
C VAL A 627 9.66 -32.67 -8.62
N PHE A 628 9.09 -31.72 -9.35
CA PHE A 628 7.66 -31.75 -9.69
C PHE A 628 7.35 -32.10 -11.15
N MET A 629 8.20 -31.73 -12.12
CA MET A 629 7.87 -31.83 -13.56
C MET A 629 7.58 -33.27 -13.99
N GLY A 630 8.41 -34.22 -13.56
CA GLY A 630 8.26 -35.64 -13.88
C GLY A 630 7.47 -36.44 -12.82
N ASP A 631 6.90 -35.82 -11.79
CA ASP A 631 6.35 -36.56 -10.64
C ASP A 631 4.83 -36.35 -10.47
N VAL A 632 4.06 -37.31 -10.99
CA VAL A 632 2.59 -37.33 -10.88
C VAL A 632 2.09 -37.56 -9.45
N GLU A 633 2.92 -38.09 -8.55
CA GLU A 633 2.55 -38.28 -7.14
C GLU A 633 2.65 -36.99 -6.35
N ARG A 634 3.45 -36.01 -6.82
CA ARG A 634 3.68 -34.71 -6.17
C ARG A 634 2.95 -33.56 -6.82
N MET A 635 2.58 -33.71 -8.09
CA MET A 635 1.76 -32.75 -8.83
C MET A 635 0.86 -33.50 -9.81
N LYS A 636 -0.43 -33.61 -9.46
CA LYS A 636 -1.37 -34.43 -10.22
C LYS A 636 -1.70 -33.82 -11.57
N ASN A 637 -1.86 -32.49 -11.62
CA ASN A 637 -2.26 -31.78 -12.82
C ASN A 637 -1.19 -31.87 -13.93
N PRO A 638 -1.50 -32.53 -15.06
CA PRO A 638 -0.55 -32.70 -16.17
C PRO A 638 -0.28 -31.39 -16.93
N HIS A 639 -1.23 -30.45 -16.97
CA HIS A 639 -1.02 -29.15 -17.61
C HIS A 639 -0.02 -28.30 -16.84
N LEU A 640 -0.08 -28.35 -15.50
CA LEU A 640 0.86 -27.66 -14.64
C LEU A 640 2.26 -28.26 -14.76
N ARG A 641 2.37 -29.60 -14.77
CA ARG A 641 3.65 -30.29 -15.04
C ARG A 641 4.22 -29.96 -16.43
N ALA A 642 3.37 -29.89 -17.46
CA ALA A 642 3.79 -29.49 -18.80
C ALA A 642 4.25 -28.02 -18.85
N LYS A 643 3.58 -27.11 -18.13
CA LYS A 643 4.00 -25.71 -17.97
C LYS A 643 5.41 -25.63 -17.38
N LEU A 644 5.81 -26.53 -16.47
CA LEU A 644 7.18 -26.54 -15.94
C LEU A 644 8.26 -26.79 -17.00
N ALA A 645 7.93 -27.46 -18.11
CA ALA A 645 8.84 -27.57 -19.25
C ALA A 645 8.98 -26.24 -20.00
N GLU A 646 7.91 -25.45 -20.12
CA GLU A 646 8.00 -24.08 -20.64
C GLU A 646 8.80 -23.17 -19.70
N VAL A 647 8.66 -23.33 -18.38
CA VAL A 647 9.49 -22.62 -17.39
C VAL A 647 10.95 -23.00 -17.54
N LEU A 648 11.26 -24.29 -17.72
CA LEU A 648 12.63 -24.76 -17.95
C LEU A 648 13.23 -24.15 -19.23
N GLU A 649 12.42 -24.03 -20.29
CA GLU A 649 12.80 -23.36 -21.53
C GLU A 649 13.05 -21.86 -21.30
N ALA A 650 12.20 -21.20 -20.51
CA ALA A 650 12.34 -19.79 -20.20
C ALA A 650 13.61 -19.48 -19.40
N VAL A 651 14.00 -20.36 -18.47
CA VAL A 651 15.17 -20.15 -17.60
C VAL A 651 16.48 -20.69 -18.17
N MET A 652 16.45 -21.56 -19.19
CA MET A 652 17.68 -22.11 -19.79
C MET A 652 18.47 -21.06 -20.59
N PRO A 653 19.79 -21.25 -20.76
CA PRO A 653 20.58 -20.39 -21.64
C PRO A 653 20.21 -20.63 -23.11
N HIS A 654 19.82 -19.59 -23.84
CA HIS A 654 19.56 -19.68 -25.28
C HIS A 654 20.82 -19.36 -26.08
N LEU A 655 21.26 -20.32 -26.89
CA LEU A 655 22.53 -20.25 -27.65
C LEU A 655 22.48 -19.30 -28.85
N ASP A 656 21.29 -18.97 -29.37
CA ASP A 656 21.13 -18.32 -30.68
C ASP A 656 21.00 -16.78 -30.67
N GLN A 657 21.01 -16.12 -29.50
CA GLN A 657 20.88 -14.64 -29.42
C GLN A 657 22.23 -13.89 -29.45
N ALA A 658 23.20 -14.39 -30.24
CA ALA A 658 24.53 -13.81 -30.40
C ALA A 658 24.58 -12.61 -31.38
N GLN A 659 23.66 -11.63 -31.27
CA GLN A 659 23.69 -10.42 -32.11
C GLN A 659 23.67 -9.09 -31.33
N SER A 660 23.78 -9.09 -29.99
CA SER A 660 23.98 -7.84 -29.23
C SER A 660 25.35 -7.83 -28.52
N PRO A 661 26.14 -6.74 -28.55
CA PRO A 661 27.51 -6.69 -28.01
C PRO A 661 27.62 -6.72 -26.47
N LEU A 662 26.52 -6.91 -25.73
CA LEU A 662 26.54 -6.99 -24.26
C LEU A 662 26.77 -8.44 -23.80
N VAL A 663 27.97 -8.94 -24.09
CA VAL A 663 28.44 -10.33 -23.92
C VAL A 663 28.76 -10.67 -22.45
N SER A 664 27.91 -10.29 -21.48
CA SER A 664 28.09 -10.68 -20.07
C SER A 664 26.90 -11.44 -19.46
N SER A 665 25.70 -11.34 -20.05
CA SER A 665 24.48 -11.91 -19.49
C SER A 665 24.45 -13.45 -19.56
N VAL A 666 24.71 -14.03 -20.73
CA VAL A 666 24.63 -15.49 -21.00
C VAL A 666 25.51 -16.36 -20.09
N PHE A 667 26.54 -15.80 -19.45
CA PHE A 667 27.46 -16.55 -18.60
C PHE A 667 26.85 -17.02 -17.28
N HIS A 668 25.93 -16.26 -16.69
CA HIS A 668 25.44 -16.56 -15.35
C HIS A 668 24.45 -17.73 -15.35
N ARG A 669 23.45 -17.70 -16.24
CA ARG A 669 22.53 -18.84 -16.44
C ARG A 669 23.28 -20.10 -16.85
N LYS A 670 24.21 -19.99 -17.81
CA LYS A 670 25.02 -21.12 -18.27
C LYS A 670 25.84 -21.73 -17.14
N ARG A 671 26.44 -20.92 -16.27
CA ARG A 671 27.16 -21.38 -15.09
C ARG A 671 26.26 -22.27 -14.21
N VAL A 672 25.09 -21.77 -13.83
CA VAL A 672 24.15 -22.50 -12.95
C VAL A 672 23.72 -23.82 -13.55
N PHE A 673 23.34 -23.83 -14.84
CA PHE A 673 22.90 -25.07 -15.51
C PHE A 673 24.03 -26.10 -15.64
N CYS A 674 25.27 -25.67 -15.91
CA CYS A 674 26.41 -26.57 -16.01
C CYS A 674 26.86 -27.11 -14.64
N SER A 675 26.73 -26.33 -13.57
CA SER A 675 27.11 -26.73 -12.21
C SER A 675 25.97 -27.38 -11.41
N TYR A 676 24.79 -27.55 -12.00
CA TYR A 676 23.62 -28.06 -11.29
C TYR A 676 23.83 -29.51 -10.83
N GLN A 677 23.84 -29.73 -9.51
CA GLN A 677 24.19 -31.01 -8.89
C GLN A 677 23.25 -32.15 -9.28
N HIS A 678 21.97 -31.86 -9.55
CA HIS A 678 20.96 -32.84 -9.87
C HIS A 678 20.63 -32.91 -11.36
N ALA A 679 21.59 -32.56 -12.23
CA ALA A 679 21.44 -32.57 -13.69
C ALA A 679 20.86 -33.88 -14.24
N ALA A 680 21.27 -35.03 -13.70
CA ALA A 680 20.76 -36.33 -14.10
C ALA A 680 19.24 -36.48 -13.85
N HIS A 681 18.79 -36.13 -12.65
CA HIS A 681 17.37 -36.20 -12.29
C HIS A 681 16.53 -35.19 -13.09
N LEU A 682 17.09 -34.02 -13.43
CA LEU A 682 16.39 -33.04 -14.27
C LEU A 682 16.21 -33.55 -15.71
N ALA A 683 17.23 -34.22 -16.28
CA ALA A 683 17.13 -34.83 -17.60
C ALA A 683 16.09 -35.96 -17.62
N GLU A 684 16.10 -36.82 -16.59
CA GLU A 684 15.11 -37.88 -16.42
C GLU A 684 13.69 -37.31 -16.26
N ALA A 685 13.50 -36.28 -15.42
CA ALA A 685 12.21 -35.63 -15.23
C ALA A 685 11.64 -35.06 -16.54
N LEU A 686 12.48 -34.51 -17.41
CA LEU A 686 12.07 -33.99 -18.72
C LEU A 686 11.57 -35.11 -19.63
N ILE A 687 12.29 -36.22 -19.69
CA ILE A 687 11.89 -37.40 -20.47
C ILE A 687 10.61 -38.01 -19.90
N LYS A 688 10.48 -38.06 -18.58
CA LYS A 688 9.30 -38.58 -17.89
C LYS A 688 8.06 -37.75 -18.19
N VAL A 689 8.13 -36.42 -18.07
CA VAL A 689 6.99 -35.56 -18.43
C VAL A 689 6.66 -35.66 -19.91
N PHE A 690 7.64 -35.77 -20.81
CA PHE A 690 7.39 -35.96 -22.25
C PHE A 690 6.53 -37.19 -22.53
N VAL A 691 6.80 -38.28 -21.81
CA VAL A 691 6.07 -39.55 -21.92
C VAL A 691 4.70 -39.47 -21.23
N ASP A 692 4.60 -38.79 -20.09
CA ASP A 692 3.38 -38.73 -19.27
C ASP A 692 2.28 -37.82 -19.87
N ILE A 693 2.64 -36.81 -20.68
CA ILE A 693 1.69 -35.87 -21.32
C ILE A 693 1.04 -36.42 -22.59
N GLU A 694 1.07 -37.74 -22.81
CA GLU A 694 0.32 -38.40 -23.87
C GLU A 694 -1.16 -38.51 -23.47
N PHE A 695 -1.93 -37.45 -23.76
CA PHE A 695 -3.38 -37.43 -23.55
C PHE A 695 -4.07 -38.31 -24.58
N THR A 696 -4.69 -39.42 -24.16
CA THR A 696 -5.42 -40.32 -25.06
C THR A 696 -6.93 -40.06 -24.96
N GLY A 697 -7.58 -39.68 -26.07
CA GLY A 697 -9.05 -39.77 -26.19
C GLY A 697 -9.79 -38.61 -26.87
N ASP A 698 -9.28 -37.37 -26.88
CA ASP A 698 -9.95 -36.18 -27.45
C ASP A 698 -9.08 -35.50 -28.52
N PRO A 699 -9.60 -35.21 -29.74
CA PRO A 699 -8.87 -34.46 -30.78
C PRO A 699 -8.32 -33.11 -30.32
N HIS A 700 -9.03 -32.36 -29.46
CA HIS A 700 -8.51 -31.08 -28.92
C HIS A 700 -7.30 -31.28 -28.01
N GLN A 701 -7.23 -32.41 -27.31
CA GLN A 701 -6.10 -32.77 -26.46
C GLN A 701 -4.93 -33.36 -27.27
N PHE A 702 -5.24 -33.95 -28.43
CA PHE A 702 -4.24 -34.52 -29.32
C PHE A 702 -3.28 -33.44 -29.86
N GLU A 703 -3.78 -32.30 -30.35
CA GLU A 703 -2.92 -31.21 -30.82
C GLU A 703 -2.17 -30.52 -29.67
N GLN A 704 -2.82 -30.45 -28.50
CA GLN A 704 -2.27 -29.78 -27.32
C GLN A 704 -0.94 -30.41 -26.85
N LYS A 705 -0.77 -31.72 -27.02
CA LYS A 705 0.47 -32.41 -26.64
C LYS A 705 1.69 -31.88 -27.40
N PHE A 706 1.55 -31.51 -28.68
CA PHE A 706 2.64 -30.96 -29.46
C PHE A 706 3.03 -29.56 -28.97
N ASN A 707 2.04 -28.76 -28.55
CA ASN A 707 2.30 -27.46 -27.91
C ASN A 707 3.09 -27.63 -26.60
N TYR A 708 2.77 -28.64 -25.79
CA TYR A 708 3.51 -28.95 -24.57
C TYR A 708 4.89 -29.55 -24.80
N ARG A 709 5.08 -30.32 -25.87
CA ARG A 709 6.40 -30.89 -26.24
C ARG A 709 7.32 -29.87 -26.90
N ARG A 710 6.77 -28.84 -27.55
CA ARG A 710 7.55 -27.84 -28.29
C ARG A 710 8.66 -27.18 -27.46
N PRO A 711 8.44 -26.72 -26.21
CA PRO A 711 9.52 -26.21 -25.35
C PRO A 711 10.59 -27.25 -24.99
N MET A 712 10.26 -28.55 -25.02
CA MET A 712 11.18 -29.63 -24.64
C MET A 712 12.27 -29.86 -25.67
N TYR A 713 12.03 -29.64 -26.96
CA TYR A 713 13.03 -29.92 -28.00
C TYR A 713 14.29 -29.04 -27.89
N PRO A 714 14.20 -27.70 -27.71
CA PRO A 714 15.37 -26.88 -27.41
C PRO A 714 16.13 -27.33 -26.15
N ILE A 715 15.39 -27.72 -25.09
CA ILE A 715 15.98 -28.19 -23.84
C ILE A 715 16.76 -29.49 -24.06
N LEU A 716 16.16 -30.48 -24.73
CA LEU A 716 16.80 -31.75 -25.06
C LEU A 716 18.07 -31.54 -25.89
N ARG A 717 18.02 -30.62 -26.87
CA ARG A 717 19.20 -30.25 -27.68
C ARG A 717 20.31 -29.65 -26.81
N TYR A 718 19.97 -28.75 -25.89
CA TYR A 718 20.92 -28.15 -24.96
C TYR A 718 21.53 -29.17 -23.99
N MET A 719 20.69 -30.03 -23.40
CA MET A 719 21.11 -31.10 -22.50
C MET A 719 22.04 -32.09 -23.21
N TRP A 720 21.75 -32.46 -24.46
CA TRP A 720 22.63 -33.34 -25.25
C TRP A 720 24.01 -32.73 -25.51
N GLY A 721 24.10 -31.41 -25.62
CA GLY A 721 25.36 -30.66 -25.77
C GLY A 721 26.21 -30.60 -24.49
N THR A 722 25.64 -30.93 -23.32
CA THR A 722 26.25 -30.75 -22.00
C THR A 722 26.53 -32.10 -21.33
N ASP A 723 27.77 -32.37 -20.91
CA ASP A 723 28.19 -33.71 -20.50
C ASP A 723 27.42 -34.31 -19.32
N SER A 724 27.14 -33.53 -18.27
CA SER A 724 26.43 -34.00 -17.07
C SER A 724 25.02 -34.52 -17.39
N TYR A 725 24.27 -33.83 -18.25
CA TYR A 725 22.94 -34.25 -18.69
C TYR A 725 23.02 -35.41 -19.70
N ARG A 726 23.93 -35.32 -20.67
CA ARG A 726 24.11 -36.33 -21.72
C ARG A 726 24.41 -37.71 -21.14
N GLN A 727 25.22 -37.78 -20.08
CA GLN A 727 25.54 -39.04 -19.40
C GLN A 727 24.30 -39.70 -18.79
N SER A 728 23.39 -38.91 -18.21
CA SER A 728 22.13 -39.43 -17.68
C SER A 728 21.20 -39.97 -18.78
N VAL A 729 21.08 -39.26 -19.89
CA VAL A 729 20.30 -39.73 -21.05
C VAL A 729 20.87 -41.05 -21.59
N LYS A 730 22.20 -41.18 -21.65
CA LYS A 730 22.86 -42.44 -22.03
C LYS A 730 22.55 -43.56 -21.03
N ALA A 731 22.64 -43.29 -19.73
CA ALA A 731 22.31 -44.29 -18.71
C ALA A 731 20.86 -44.79 -18.82
N LEU A 732 19.89 -43.92 -19.13
CA LEU A 732 18.51 -44.31 -19.41
C LEU A 732 18.38 -45.19 -20.67
N ALA A 733 19.18 -44.92 -21.70
CA ALA A 733 19.23 -45.71 -22.92
C ALA A 733 19.88 -47.09 -22.71
N ASP A 734 20.96 -47.14 -21.94
CA ASP A 734 21.66 -48.37 -21.58
C ASP A 734 20.73 -49.27 -20.74
N TYR A 735 20.09 -48.72 -19.70
CA TYR A 735 19.09 -49.43 -18.90
C TYR A 735 17.93 -49.97 -19.75
N ALA A 736 17.42 -49.16 -20.68
CA ALA A 736 16.39 -49.57 -21.61
C ALA A 736 16.83 -50.73 -22.51
N SER A 737 18.07 -50.73 -22.98
CA SER A 737 18.64 -51.78 -23.82
C SER A 737 18.81 -53.09 -23.06
N GLU A 738 19.19 -53.02 -21.79
CA GLU A 738 19.30 -54.19 -20.90
C GLU A 738 17.93 -54.77 -20.50
N ASN A 739 16.87 -53.96 -20.55
CA ASN A 739 15.53 -54.31 -20.06
C ASN A 739 14.45 -54.28 -21.18
N LEU A 740 14.83 -54.63 -22.42
CA LEU A 740 13.91 -54.65 -23.56
C LEU A 740 12.69 -55.56 -23.37
N GLU A 741 12.87 -56.67 -22.64
CA GLU A 741 11.84 -57.68 -22.38
C GLU A 741 11.05 -57.44 -21.08
N ALA A 742 11.27 -56.31 -20.40
CA ALA A 742 10.55 -56.01 -19.18
C ALA A 742 9.05 -55.88 -19.44
N MET A 743 8.23 -56.41 -18.52
CA MET A 743 6.77 -56.37 -18.61
C MET A 743 6.22 -54.95 -18.80
N ASN A 744 6.86 -53.97 -18.15
CA ASN A 744 6.63 -52.55 -18.37
C ASN A 744 7.79 -51.97 -19.16
N PRO A 745 7.57 -51.44 -20.39
CA PRO A 745 8.63 -50.89 -21.21
C PRO A 745 9.40 -49.78 -20.46
N PRO A 746 10.74 -49.86 -20.41
CA PRO A 746 11.59 -48.82 -19.85
C PRO A 746 11.26 -47.42 -20.37
N LEU A 747 11.45 -46.41 -19.51
CA LEU A 747 11.11 -45.01 -19.81
C LEU A 747 11.67 -44.54 -21.15
N PHE A 748 12.94 -44.83 -21.43
CA PHE A 748 13.60 -44.36 -22.64
C PHE A 748 13.02 -44.98 -23.94
N LEU A 749 12.57 -46.24 -23.91
CA LEU A 749 11.92 -46.87 -25.07
C LEU A 749 10.56 -46.24 -25.35
N ARG A 750 9.79 -45.94 -24.29
CA ARG A 750 8.53 -45.21 -24.42
C ARG A 750 8.75 -43.83 -25.03
N PHE A 751 9.77 -43.12 -24.57
CA PHE A 751 10.18 -41.82 -25.09
C PHE A 751 10.51 -41.88 -26.60
N LEU A 752 11.38 -42.81 -27.01
CA LEU A 752 11.75 -42.97 -28.43
C LEU A 752 10.54 -43.27 -29.31
N ASN A 753 9.66 -44.16 -28.87
CA ASN A 753 8.44 -44.50 -29.60
C ASN A 753 7.56 -43.26 -29.82
N LEU A 754 7.31 -42.48 -28.77
CA LEU A 754 6.51 -41.26 -28.86
C LEU A 754 7.17 -40.18 -29.73
N LEU A 755 8.48 -39.99 -29.60
CA LEU A 755 9.23 -39.03 -30.40
C LEU A 755 9.18 -39.37 -31.90
N MET A 756 9.32 -40.65 -32.26
CA MET A 756 9.18 -41.11 -33.64
C MET A 756 7.78 -40.89 -34.19
N ASN A 757 6.75 -41.20 -33.40
CA ASN A 757 5.36 -41.00 -33.81
C ASN A 757 5.05 -39.52 -34.04
N ASP A 758 5.52 -38.64 -33.15
CA ASP A 758 5.36 -37.19 -33.31
C ASP A 758 6.06 -36.68 -34.58
N ALA A 759 7.28 -37.17 -34.86
CA ALA A 759 8.03 -36.75 -36.04
C ALA A 759 7.35 -37.17 -37.35
N ILE A 760 6.77 -38.37 -37.41
CA ILE A 760 6.01 -38.85 -38.56
C ILE A 760 4.77 -37.97 -38.75
N PHE A 761 3.98 -37.76 -37.70
CA PHE A 761 2.76 -36.96 -37.75
C PHE A 761 3.03 -35.51 -38.15
N LEU A 762 3.99 -34.84 -37.50
CA LEU A 762 4.30 -33.44 -37.78
C LEU A 762 4.87 -33.23 -39.19
N LEU A 763 5.58 -34.23 -39.74
CA LEU A 763 6.06 -34.18 -41.12
C LEU A 763 4.89 -34.30 -42.10
N ASP A 764 3.97 -35.22 -41.87
CA ASP A 764 2.78 -35.40 -42.70
C ASP A 764 1.89 -34.15 -42.68
N GLU A 765 1.66 -33.54 -41.51
CA GLU A 765 0.91 -32.28 -41.37
C GLU A 765 1.60 -31.08 -42.03
N ALA A 766 2.94 -31.01 -42.00
CA ALA A 766 3.68 -29.91 -42.63
C ALA A 766 3.70 -30.00 -44.17
N ILE A 767 3.45 -31.19 -44.73
CA ILE A 767 3.39 -31.44 -46.19
C ILE A 767 1.99 -31.16 -46.74
N GLN A 768 0.95 -31.36 -45.94
CA GLN A 768 -0.44 -31.00 -46.25
C GLN A 768 -0.61 -29.48 -46.28
#